data_AF-A0A0G4KEN5-F1
#
_entry.id   AF-A0A0G4KEN5-F1
#
_cell.length_a   1.000
_cell.length_b   1.000
_cell.length_c   1.000
_cell.angle_alpha   90.00
_cell.angle_beta   90.00
_cell.angle_gamma   90.00
#
_symmetry.space_group_name_H-M   'P 1'
#
loop_
_entity.id
_entity.type
_entity.pdbx_description
1 polymer ?
#
loop_
_entity_poly.entity_id
_entity_poly.type
_entity_poly.pdbx_seq_one_letter_code
_entity_poly.pdbx_strand_id
1 'polypeptide(L)'
;MSSPQQRTNDELNIQPVHEQAQRPSDAATPVDPPESVVKNGVVVSSSAKPPQRNLWIAWLYIFDWYPSHYSKEEKRLLKKLDRIILPLICSMYFIKWLDQSNINNAYNSGMKEDLNLNGIEYNLFSTFYNIGYLVLEIPVMLIISRPKLSRWILPICELLWTIVTFCQSRNNSAEMIYGMRFLMGLFETPAASGSLYILASWYRSEEVFKRAGVWYVSSNIGAMFGGYMQAAAHAGLDGKGGMQGWRWVFIIDGIISLPIAIAGFFLYPGIPTSPRIWWLKESEQQLAQARMQDDGVRKSRKIGKRMLKRVFTHWHFYVAVCTYVCFQLTTWVAGQMIVWVKSTGEYSVEMINILPTGVQAFAIVVGVVVPSFVMVYPIWIPFFFAATILLFCHSTLLVWDTPLGLHLAAYFMLGMTSCITPMLFPWVHLIMKDDNEAKSFTTGAMMTVGWAFFTWYNVVTFPITEGPRWTRGFTANVVLTCCYMTFFLIGQILWRRDQKRGLYKRSIEEEENQEALDAKLEEPDSSDLKPGHGAMEVEQKPEKPIPAIQDPRDIIVRVQAAAVCGSDLHVYRGIEPCTAGVTMGHEFSGEVVETGTSVKTVSIGDRIVSPFTTSCMECYFCRNGYSSRCENSLLFGCEKLDGAQAEYVRVPFADGTVLKAPESLMTDAALLMGDIWPTGFFGASNAREMLGPERWADAVVVVIGLGPVGLCALITALEYSPRKVFAIDGVESRLKLAADLGAETLNFHDGTAAMLRRIHEVTEGRGADAIIEVVGLKPAMQTAFDLVRPWGVISSVGVHSQELPFTGADGYE
;
A
#
# COMPACT_ATOMS: atom_id res chain seq x y z
N MET A 1 48.05 30.05 -60.71
CA MET A 1 47.66 31.46 -60.42
C MET A 1 46.30 31.45 -59.74
N SER A 2 46.14 32.28 -58.70
CA SER A 2 44.88 32.78 -58.08
C SER A 2 43.93 31.76 -57.43
N SER A 3 43.30 31.98 -56.27
CA SER A 3 43.12 33.17 -55.40
C SER A 3 42.36 32.73 -54.13
N PRO A 4 42.50 33.43 -52.97
CA PRO A 4 41.72 33.21 -51.74
C PRO A 4 40.61 34.27 -51.55
N GLN A 5 39.57 33.98 -50.76
CA GLN A 5 38.60 34.95 -50.19
C GLN A 5 37.85 34.27 -49.02
N GLN A 6 37.28 34.92 -48.00
CA GLN A 6 37.56 36.07 -47.13
C GLN A 6 36.45 36.02 -46.04
N ARG A 7 36.73 36.45 -44.81
CA ARG A 7 35.76 36.55 -43.67
C ARG A 7 34.80 37.75 -43.85
N THR A 8 33.56 37.69 -43.33
CA THR A 8 33.07 38.27 -42.04
C THR A 8 31.52 38.40 -41.96
N ASN A 9 31.00 38.10 -40.76
CA ASN A 9 29.82 38.56 -39.98
C ASN A 9 28.53 39.09 -40.65
N ASP A 10 27.38 38.59 -40.18
CA ASP A 10 26.22 39.43 -39.83
C ASP A 10 25.31 38.74 -38.77
N GLU A 11 24.61 39.59 -38.02
CA GLU A 11 23.93 39.39 -36.73
C GLU A 11 22.55 38.68 -36.77
N LEU A 12 22.09 38.37 -35.55
CA LEU A 12 20.80 37.79 -35.14
C LEU A 12 19.55 38.31 -35.87
N ASN A 13 18.61 37.40 -36.14
CA ASN A 13 17.20 37.63 -35.81
C ASN A 13 16.41 36.32 -35.56
N ILE A 14 15.69 36.28 -34.45
CA ILE A 14 14.84 35.18 -33.97
C ILE A 14 13.40 35.43 -34.46
N GLN A 15 12.76 34.43 -35.08
CA GLN A 15 11.29 34.36 -35.18
C GLN A 15 10.78 32.90 -35.05
N PRO A 16 9.57 32.71 -34.47
CA PRO A 16 9.12 31.44 -33.91
C PRO A 16 8.45 30.55 -34.97
N VAL A 17 8.71 29.24 -34.91
CA VAL A 17 8.01 28.26 -35.74
C VAL A 17 6.65 27.95 -35.12
N HIS A 18 5.61 28.48 -35.76
CA HIS A 18 4.23 28.09 -35.57
C HIS A 18 4.06 26.59 -35.87
N GLU A 19 3.64 25.84 -34.85
CA GLU A 19 3.14 24.47 -34.97
C GLU A 19 1.81 24.51 -35.74
N GLN A 20 1.79 23.97 -36.96
CA GLN A 20 0.59 23.88 -37.79
C GLN A 20 -0.39 22.88 -37.19
N ALA A 21 -1.56 23.40 -36.79
CA ALA A 21 -2.72 22.62 -36.40
C ALA A 21 -3.24 21.78 -37.59
N GLN A 22 -3.14 20.46 -37.48
CA GLN A 22 -3.93 19.54 -38.31
C GLN A 22 -5.38 19.51 -37.79
N ARG A 23 -6.34 19.78 -38.68
CA ARG A 23 -7.78 19.61 -38.41
C ARG A 23 -8.16 18.12 -38.36
N PRO A 24 -9.17 17.75 -37.54
CA PRO A 24 -9.60 16.37 -37.38
C PRO A 24 -10.40 15.90 -38.59
N SER A 25 -10.03 14.76 -39.17
CA SER A 25 -10.89 14.03 -40.10
C SER A 25 -11.81 13.11 -39.30
N ASP A 26 -13.09 13.42 -39.33
CA ASP A 26 -14.18 12.57 -38.85
C ASP A 26 -14.24 11.26 -39.63
N ALA A 27 -13.94 10.15 -38.97
CA ALA A 27 -14.57 8.85 -39.19
C ALA A 27 -14.23 7.97 -37.98
N ALA A 28 -15.16 7.92 -37.02
CA ALA A 28 -15.11 7.00 -35.90
C ALA A 28 -15.22 5.55 -36.42
N THR A 29 -14.09 4.88 -36.61
CA THR A 29 -14.04 3.42 -36.49
C THR A 29 -14.18 3.06 -35.02
N PRO A 30 -15.14 2.21 -34.63
CA PRO A 30 -15.24 1.75 -33.26
C PRO A 30 -13.97 0.94 -32.96
N VAL A 31 -13.09 1.49 -32.13
CA VAL A 31 -11.99 0.72 -31.55
C VAL A 31 -12.66 -0.32 -30.66
N ASP A 32 -12.59 -1.59 -31.06
CA ASP A 32 -13.08 -2.69 -30.25
C ASP A 32 -12.47 -2.60 -28.84
N PRO A 33 -13.26 -2.83 -27.76
CA PRO A 33 -12.73 -2.77 -26.41
C PRO A 33 -11.58 -3.79 -26.27
N PRO A 34 -10.45 -3.43 -25.65
CA PRO A 34 -9.33 -4.33 -25.49
C PRO A 34 -9.79 -5.61 -24.77
N GLU A 35 -9.50 -6.75 -25.38
CA GLU A 35 -9.73 -8.06 -24.77
C GLU A 35 -8.86 -8.22 -23.53
N SER A 36 -9.38 -8.95 -22.54
CA SER A 36 -8.64 -9.34 -21.34
C SER A 36 -7.42 -10.15 -21.78
N VAL A 37 -6.22 -9.59 -21.56
CA VAL A 37 -4.97 -10.32 -21.82
C VAL A 37 -4.81 -11.34 -20.70
N VAL A 38 -5.20 -12.58 -20.98
CA VAL A 38 -4.86 -13.73 -20.12
C VAL A 38 -3.38 -14.04 -20.33
N LYS A 39 -2.52 -13.56 -19.43
CA LYS A 39 -1.16 -14.10 -19.27
C LYS A 39 -1.21 -15.14 -18.16
N ASN A 40 -0.90 -16.40 -18.49
CA ASN A 40 -0.71 -17.49 -17.53
C ASN A 40 -1.87 -17.74 -16.54
N GLY A 41 -3.13 -17.56 -16.95
CA GLY A 41 -4.29 -17.84 -16.10
C GLY A 41 -4.60 -16.79 -15.03
N VAL A 42 -3.89 -15.66 -14.99
CA VAL A 42 -4.17 -14.52 -14.11
C VAL A 42 -4.80 -13.39 -14.93
N VAL A 43 -5.97 -12.90 -14.50
CA VAL A 43 -6.68 -11.79 -15.17
C VAL A 43 -5.97 -10.49 -14.81
N VAL A 44 -5.23 -9.92 -15.77
CA VAL A 44 -4.55 -8.63 -15.64
C VAL A 44 -5.58 -7.50 -15.82
N SER A 45 -5.61 -6.53 -14.90
CA SER A 45 -6.49 -5.35 -15.02
C SER A 45 -6.13 -4.56 -16.28
N SER A 46 -7.14 -4.01 -16.95
CA SER A 46 -6.89 -3.17 -18.12
C SER A 46 -6.28 -1.84 -17.65
N SER A 47 -4.97 -1.72 -17.77
CA SER A 47 -4.20 -0.49 -17.48
C SER A 47 -4.35 0.55 -18.60
N ALA A 48 -5.58 0.81 -19.06
CA ALA A 48 -5.84 1.88 -19.99
C ALA A 48 -6.03 3.19 -19.21
N LYS A 49 -5.09 4.13 -19.33
CA LYS A 49 -5.27 5.50 -18.82
C LYS A 49 -6.55 6.11 -19.43
N PRO A 50 -7.34 6.88 -18.67
CA PRO A 50 -8.54 7.51 -19.20
C PRO A 50 -8.19 8.39 -20.41
N PRO A 51 -8.94 8.30 -21.52
CA PRO A 51 -8.64 9.08 -22.72
C PRO A 51 -8.72 10.58 -22.41
N GLN A 52 -7.68 11.34 -22.77
CA GLN A 52 -7.73 12.80 -22.69
C GLN A 52 -8.79 13.31 -23.69
N ARG A 53 -9.90 13.86 -23.18
CA ARG A 53 -11.00 14.41 -23.98
C ARG A 53 -11.22 15.88 -23.65
N ASN A 54 -11.75 16.64 -24.61
CA ASN A 54 -12.01 18.08 -24.50
C ASN A 54 -12.81 18.45 -23.23
N LEU A 55 -12.34 19.47 -22.49
CA LEU A 55 -12.94 19.99 -21.25
C LEU A 55 -14.43 20.34 -21.38
N TRP A 56 -14.87 20.80 -22.55
CA TRP A 56 -16.27 21.15 -22.84
C TRP A 56 -17.21 19.94 -22.98
N ILE A 57 -16.69 18.76 -23.30
CA ILE A 57 -17.47 17.50 -23.40
C ILE A 57 -17.29 16.67 -22.11
N ALA A 58 -16.26 16.98 -21.32
CA ALA A 58 -15.89 16.21 -20.14
C ALA A 58 -16.95 16.22 -19.02
N TRP A 59 -17.84 17.21 -18.96
CA TRP A 59 -18.97 17.19 -18.00
C TRP A 59 -19.96 16.03 -18.25
N LEU A 60 -20.04 15.50 -19.49
CA LEU A 60 -20.84 14.32 -19.80
C LEU A 60 -20.27 13.04 -19.14
N TYR A 61 -19.01 13.05 -18.69
CA TYR A 61 -18.40 11.95 -17.93
C TYR A 61 -19.03 11.76 -16.54
N ILE A 62 -19.80 12.73 -16.04
CA ILE A 62 -20.62 12.56 -14.85
C ILE A 62 -21.63 11.42 -15.05
N PHE A 63 -22.19 11.27 -16.26
CA PHE A 63 -23.12 10.21 -16.59
C PHE A 63 -22.44 8.87 -16.90
N ASP A 64 -21.11 8.83 -17.06
CA ASP A 64 -20.36 7.59 -17.21
C ASP A 64 -20.14 6.94 -15.83
N TRP A 65 -21.15 6.19 -15.36
CA TRP A 65 -21.11 5.49 -14.06
C TRP A 65 -20.15 4.28 -14.07
N TYR A 66 -19.92 3.70 -15.26
CA TYR A 66 -19.03 2.56 -15.47
C TYR A 66 -18.03 2.90 -16.58
N PRO A 67 -16.82 3.35 -16.24
CA PRO A 67 -15.88 3.96 -17.19
C PRO A 67 -15.79 3.20 -18.51
N SER A 68 -16.06 3.91 -19.60
CA SER A 68 -16.13 3.32 -20.94
C SER A 68 -14.84 2.61 -21.39
N HIS A 69 -13.68 2.98 -20.86
CA HIS A 69 -12.38 2.40 -21.17
C HIS A 69 -12.08 1.04 -20.49
N TYR A 70 -12.90 0.61 -19.52
CA TYR A 70 -12.71 -0.68 -18.85
C TYR A 70 -13.14 -1.89 -19.68
N SER A 71 -12.48 -3.01 -19.41
CA SER A 71 -12.80 -4.31 -20.01
C SER A 71 -14.22 -4.77 -19.64
N LYS A 72 -14.77 -5.69 -20.43
CA LYS A 72 -16.11 -6.26 -20.17
C LYS A 72 -16.19 -6.95 -18.80
N GLU A 73 -15.10 -7.56 -18.36
CA GLU A 73 -14.98 -8.27 -17.09
C GLU A 73 -14.95 -7.29 -15.90
N GLU A 74 -14.17 -6.21 -16.00
CA GLU A 74 -14.11 -5.17 -14.98
C GLU A 74 -15.45 -4.44 -14.81
N LYS A 75 -16.14 -4.12 -15.92
CA LYS A 75 -17.49 -3.54 -15.87
C LYS A 75 -18.50 -4.49 -15.23
N ARG A 76 -18.38 -5.80 -15.46
CA ARG A 76 -19.27 -6.81 -14.85
C ARG A 76 -19.02 -6.92 -13.35
N LEU A 77 -17.77 -6.91 -12.92
CA LEU A 77 -17.39 -6.85 -11.51
C LEU A 77 -17.95 -5.59 -10.83
N LEU A 78 -17.73 -4.41 -11.42
CA LEU A 78 -18.24 -3.14 -10.86
C LEU A 78 -19.77 -3.12 -10.74
N LYS A 79 -20.50 -3.57 -11.77
CA LYS A 79 -21.97 -3.69 -11.70
C LYS A 79 -22.42 -4.62 -10.57
N LYS A 80 -21.64 -5.65 -10.25
CA LYS A 80 -21.94 -6.58 -9.18
C LYS A 80 -21.69 -5.96 -7.80
N LEU A 81 -20.56 -5.28 -7.64
CA LEU A 81 -20.23 -4.54 -6.42
C LEU A 81 -21.25 -3.43 -6.15
N ASP A 82 -21.64 -2.66 -7.17
CA ASP A 82 -22.62 -1.58 -7.08
C ASP A 82 -24.04 -2.08 -6.78
N ARG A 83 -24.39 -3.31 -7.15
CA ARG A 83 -25.71 -3.88 -6.85
C ARG A 83 -25.83 -4.43 -5.44
N ILE A 84 -24.71 -4.76 -4.80
CA ILE A 84 -24.70 -5.45 -3.50
C ILE A 84 -24.16 -4.53 -2.41
N ILE A 85 -22.94 -4.03 -2.55
CA ILE A 85 -22.25 -3.26 -1.51
C ILE A 85 -22.91 -1.90 -1.34
N LEU A 86 -23.11 -1.16 -2.44
CA LEU A 86 -23.58 0.22 -2.37
C LEU A 86 -24.99 0.35 -1.74
N PRO A 87 -26.02 -0.42 -2.14
CA PRO A 87 -27.33 -0.39 -1.49
C PRO A 87 -27.30 -0.82 -0.02
N LEU A 88 -26.43 -1.77 0.33
CA LEU A 88 -26.29 -2.25 1.71
C LEU A 88 -25.76 -1.15 2.63
N ILE A 89 -24.63 -0.52 2.27
CA ILE A 89 -24.02 0.54 3.08
C ILE A 89 -24.86 1.82 3.09
N CYS A 90 -25.60 2.10 2.00
CA CYS A 90 -26.55 3.22 1.97
C CYS A 90 -27.74 2.96 2.90
N SER A 91 -28.27 1.73 2.91
CA SER A 91 -29.36 1.34 3.80
C SER A 91 -28.92 1.40 5.28
N MET A 92 -27.71 0.92 5.59
CA MET A 92 -27.13 1.01 6.94
C MET A 92 -26.99 2.46 7.38
N TYR A 93 -26.45 3.34 6.53
CA TYR A 93 -26.25 4.74 6.87
C TYR A 93 -27.57 5.54 6.94
N PHE A 94 -28.54 5.22 6.09
CA PHE A 94 -29.90 5.75 6.13
C PHE A 94 -30.56 5.53 7.49
N ILE A 95 -30.50 4.29 8.01
CA ILE A 95 -31.10 3.94 9.30
C ILE A 95 -30.47 4.74 10.45
N LYS A 96 -29.15 4.96 10.44
CA LYS A 96 -28.49 5.71 11.52
C LYS A 96 -29.02 7.14 11.62
N TRP A 97 -29.15 7.80 10.47
CA TRP A 97 -29.73 9.14 10.43
C TRP A 97 -31.23 9.16 10.72
N LEU A 98 -31.93 8.06 10.41
CA LEU A 98 -33.32 7.88 10.81
C LEU A 98 -33.45 7.86 12.34
N ASP A 99 -32.65 7.10 13.09
CA ASP A 99 -32.68 7.11 14.56
C ASP A 99 -32.31 8.48 15.15
N GLN A 100 -31.26 9.12 14.64
CA GLN A 100 -30.85 10.45 15.10
C GLN A 100 -31.94 11.50 14.88
N SER A 101 -32.73 11.36 13.81
CA SER A 101 -33.92 12.18 13.57
C SER A 101 -35.06 11.80 14.53
N ASN A 102 -35.29 10.50 14.73
CA ASN A 102 -36.37 9.97 15.57
C ASN A 102 -36.28 10.46 17.02
N ILE A 103 -35.09 10.54 17.64
CA ILE A 103 -34.98 11.04 19.03
C ILE A 103 -35.35 12.51 19.18
N ASN A 104 -34.99 13.33 18.20
CA ASN A 104 -35.36 14.76 18.18
C ASN A 104 -36.87 14.90 18.00
N ASN A 105 -37.43 14.16 17.05
CA ASN A 105 -38.87 14.18 16.76
C ASN A 105 -39.69 13.61 17.93
N ALA A 106 -39.23 12.54 18.59
CA ALA A 106 -39.85 11.93 19.75
C ALA A 106 -39.89 12.89 20.95
N TYR A 107 -38.79 13.63 21.21
CA TYR A 107 -38.75 14.66 22.24
C TYR A 107 -39.85 15.71 22.08
N ASN A 108 -40.09 16.15 20.84
CA ASN A 108 -41.10 17.16 20.51
C ASN A 108 -42.53 16.59 20.37
N SER A 109 -42.70 15.27 20.39
CA SER A 109 -43.97 14.58 20.11
C SER A 109 -44.49 13.76 21.31
N GLY A 110 -44.21 14.20 22.54
CA GLY A 110 -44.76 13.61 23.76
C GLY A 110 -43.75 12.93 24.70
N MET A 111 -42.51 12.68 24.28
CA MET A 111 -41.51 12.03 25.15
C MET A 111 -41.13 12.92 26.36
N LYS A 112 -41.15 14.25 26.18
CA LYS A 112 -40.87 15.20 27.28
C LYS A 112 -41.93 15.13 28.37
N GLU A 113 -43.21 15.06 27.97
CA GLU A 113 -44.36 15.01 28.86
C GLU A 113 -44.53 13.63 29.52
N ASP A 114 -44.27 12.52 28.80
CA ASP A 114 -44.38 11.15 29.34
C ASP A 114 -43.33 10.84 30.42
N LEU A 115 -42.11 11.36 30.24
CA LEU A 115 -40.95 11.05 31.09
C LEU A 115 -40.60 12.18 32.07
N ASN A 116 -41.35 13.28 32.08
CA ASN A 116 -41.08 14.49 32.88
C ASN A 116 -39.64 15.02 32.70
N LEU A 117 -39.18 15.10 31.46
CA LEU A 117 -37.79 15.46 31.15
C LEU A 117 -37.53 16.96 31.29
N ASN A 118 -36.41 17.30 31.92
CA ASN A 118 -35.90 18.67 31.97
C ASN A 118 -35.25 19.06 30.63
N GLY A 119 -35.25 20.35 30.29
CA GLY A 119 -34.65 20.84 29.03
C GLY A 119 -33.13 20.57 28.91
N ILE A 120 -32.43 20.41 30.03
CA ILE A 120 -31.00 20.08 30.08
C ILE A 120 -30.75 18.61 29.73
N GLU A 121 -31.67 17.72 30.11
CA GLU A 121 -31.55 16.26 29.94
C GLU A 121 -31.56 15.84 28.46
N TYR A 122 -32.29 16.59 27.63
CA TYR A 122 -32.28 16.40 26.18
C TYR A 122 -30.88 16.56 25.57
N ASN A 123 -30.13 17.58 25.99
CA ASN A 123 -28.77 17.80 25.50
C ASN A 123 -27.81 16.69 25.96
N LEU A 124 -28.09 16.07 27.12
CA LEU A 124 -27.32 14.93 27.62
C LEU A 124 -27.52 13.68 26.76
N PHE A 125 -28.67 13.49 26.11
CA PHE A 125 -28.89 12.34 25.20
C PHE A 125 -27.88 12.30 24.06
N SER A 126 -27.69 13.41 23.36
CA SER A 126 -26.68 13.53 22.29
C SER A 126 -25.26 13.43 22.84
N THR A 127 -25.02 13.95 24.05
CA THR A 127 -23.70 13.89 24.70
C THR A 127 -23.29 12.44 25.00
N PHE A 128 -24.15 11.64 25.63
CA PHE A 128 -23.86 10.23 25.92
C PHE A 128 -23.69 9.38 24.64
N TYR A 129 -24.48 9.66 23.61
CA TYR A 129 -24.28 9.07 22.29
C TYR A 129 -22.89 9.39 21.72
N ASN A 130 -22.49 10.67 21.73
CA ASN A 130 -21.17 11.08 21.25
C ASN A 130 -20.04 10.41 22.04
N ILE A 131 -20.16 10.29 23.37
CA ILE A 131 -19.15 9.61 24.20
C ILE A 131 -19.00 8.14 23.76
N GLY A 132 -20.11 7.43 23.54
CA GLY A 132 -20.09 6.05 23.04
C GLY A 132 -19.41 5.93 21.68
N TYR A 133 -19.75 6.84 20.77
CA TYR A 133 -19.17 6.93 19.43
C TYR A 133 -17.64 7.15 19.47
N LEU A 134 -17.18 8.08 20.31
CA LEU A 134 -15.76 8.45 20.41
C LEU A 134 -14.86 7.34 20.96
N VAL A 135 -15.35 6.53 21.90
CA VAL A 135 -14.55 5.50 22.59
C VAL A 135 -14.15 4.36 21.65
N LEU A 136 -15.05 3.92 20.77
CA LEU A 136 -14.82 2.77 19.90
C LEU A 136 -14.36 3.11 18.47
N GLU A 137 -14.42 4.37 18.04
CA GLU A 137 -14.06 4.76 16.67
C GLU A 137 -12.68 4.28 16.22
N ILE A 138 -11.62 4.60 16.97
CA ILE A 138 -10.26 4.18 16.62
C ILE A 138 -10.09 2.66 16.74
N PRO A 139 -10.48 1.99 17.84
CA PRO A 139 -10.39 0.53 17.95
C PRO A 139 -11.12 -0.22 16.83
N VAL A 140 -12.34 0.19 16.49
CA VAL A 140 -13.16 -0.48 15.48
C VAL A 140 -12.57 -0.28 14.08
N MET A 141 -12.04 0.90 13.76
CA MET A 141 -11.34 1.11 12.49
C MET A 141 -10.08 0.25 12.35
N LEU A 142 -9.36 0.02 13.45
CA LEU A 142 -8.20 -0.89 13.47
C LEU A 142 -8.61 -2.38 13.33
N ILE A 143 -9.82 -2.75 13.76
CA ILE A 143 -10.37 -4.10 13.58
C ILE A 143 -10.86 -4.27 12.13
N ILE A 144 -11.52 -3.27 11.54
CA ILE A 144 -12.01 -3.30 10.16
C ILE A 144 -10.88 -3.46 9.14
N SER A 145 -9.69 -2.95 9.42
CA SER A 145 -8.52 -3.11 8.54
C SER A 145 -7.95 -4.55 8.53
N ARG A 146 -8.47 -5.46 9.36
CA ARG A 146 -8.02 -6.86 9.43
C ARG A 146 -8.82 -7.79 8.50
N PRO A 147 -8.17 -8.53 7.59
CA PRO A 147 -8.87 -9.38 6.61
C PRO A 147 -9.82 -10.42 7.24
N LYS A 148 -9.42 -11.04 8.35
CA LYS A 148 -10.21 -12.10 9.03
C LYS A 148 -11.46 -11.55 9.75
N LEU A 149 -11.39 -10.32 10.26
CA LEU A 149 -12.44 -9.74 11.11
C LEU A 149 -13.31 -8.71 10.38
N SER A 150 -12.79 -8.09 9.32
CA SER A 150 -13.45 -7.02 8.57
C SER A 150 -14.87 -7.39 8.18
N ARG A 151 -15.10 -8.64 7.74
CA ARG A 151 -16.40 -9.15 7.32
C ARG A 151 -17.47 -9.15 8.41
N TRP A 152 -17.09 -9.38 9.66
CA TRP A 152 -18.04 -9.67 10.75
C TRP A 152 -18.37 -8.44 11.58
N ILE A 153 -17.42 -7.50 11.73
CA ILE A 153 -17.54 -6.41 12.70
C ILE A 153 -18.72 -5.46 12.39
N LEU A 154 -18.89 -5.03 11.14
CA LEU A 154 -19.98 -4.11 10.77
C LEU A 154 -21.37 -4.77 10.94
N PRO A 155 -21.64 -5.99 10.42
CA PRO A 155 -22.91 -6.66 10.66
C PRO A 155 -23.21 -6.97 12.13
N ILE A 156 -22.19 -7.34 12.93
CA ILE A 156 -22.37 -7.58 14.37
C ILE A 156 -22.78 -6.28 15.08
N CYS A 157 -22.09 -5.17 14.80
CA CYS A 157 -22.43 -3.88 15.36
C CYS A 157 -23.83 -3.44 14.92
N GLU A 158 -24.21 -3.68 13.66
CA GLU A 158 -25.55 -3.36 13.16
C GLU A 158 -26.66 -4.14 13.87
N LEU A 159 -26.44 -5.43 14.12
CA LEU A 159 -27.38 -6.27 14.86
C LEU A 159 -27.50 -5.83 16.32
N LEU A 160 -26.38 -5.58 17.00
CA LEU A 160 -26.37 -5.11 18.38
C LEU A 160 -27.03 -3.73 18.49
N TRP A 161 -26.76 -2.84 17.55
CA TRP A 161 -27.44 -1.54 17.44
C TRP A 161 -28.95 -1.72 17.30
N THR A 162 -29.40 -2.61 16.40
CA THR A 162 -30.84 -2.89 16.18
C THR A 162 -31.54 -3.39 17.44
N ILE A 163 -30.87 -4.27 18.20
CA ILE A 163 -31.38 -4.78 19.49
C ILE A 163 -31.55 -3.63 20.48
N VAL A 164 -30.56 -2.73 20.58
CA VAL A 164 -30.64 -1.56 21.47
C VAL A 164 -31.77 -0.61 21.04
N THR A 165 -31.97 -0.39 19.74
CA THR A 165 -33.09 0.40 19.20
C THR A 165 -34.45 -0.16 19.62
N PHE A 166 -34.65 -1.49 19.55
CA PHE A 166 -35.88 -2.12 20.08
C PHE A 166 -36.04 -1.89 21.58
N CYS A 167 -34.96 -1.99 22.35
CA CYS A 167 -35.00 -1.74 23.79
C CYS A 167 -35.37 -0.29 24.12
N GLN A 168 -35.03 0.70 23.27
CA GLN A 168 -35.39 2.10 23.51
C GLN A 168 -36.89 2.36 23.57
N SER A 169 -37.70 1.58 22.85
CA SER A 169 -39.17 1.69 22.90
C SER A 169 -39.76 1.49 24.31
N ARG A 170 -39.01 0.83 25.21
CA ARG A 170 -39.40 0.49 26.58
C ARG A 170 -38.73 1.33 27.66
N ASN A 171 -37.98 2.37 27.29
CA ASN A 171 -37.36 3.25 28.27
C ASN A 171 -38.42 4.01 29.09
N ASN A 172 -38.24 4.05 30.40
CA ASN A 172 -39.18 4.68 31.34
C ASN A 172 -38.52 5.77 32.22
N SER A 173 -37.23 6.03 32.02
CA SER A 173 -36.48 7.05 32.76
C SER A 173 -35.39 7.68 31.91
N ALA A 174 -34.97 8.90 32.27
CA ALA A 174 -33.88 9.61 31.60
C ALA A 174 -32.55 8.84 31.67
N GLU A 175 -32.24 8.21 32.80
CA GLU A 175 -31.00 7.45 33.00
C GLU A 175 -30.92 6.21 32.11
N MET A 176 -32.05 5.54 31.88
CA MET A 176 -32.12 4.44 30.93
C MET A 176 -31.84 4.92 29.51
N ILE A 177 -32.35 6.10 29.13
CA ILE A 177 -32.07 6.69 27.82
C ILE A 177 -30.59 7.04 27.69
N TYR A 178 -29.93 7.57 28.71
CA TYR A 178 -28.48 7.82 28.69
C TYR A 178 -27.68 6.54 28.43
N GLY A 179 -27.98 5.47 29.17
CA GLY A 179 -27.33 4.17 28.98
C GLY A 179 -27.55 3.59 27.58
N MET A 180 -28.78 3.64 27.08
CA MET A 180 -29.10 3.16 25.73
C MET A 180 -28.42 4.01 24.65
N ARG A 181 -28.37 5.35 24.81
CA ARG A 181 -27.71 6.26 23.87
C ARG A 181 -26.20 6.02 23.81
N PHE A 182 -25.56 5.76 24.96
CA PHE A 182 -24.16 5.36 25.00
C PHE A 182 -23.90 4.05 24.23
N LEU A 183 -24.72 3.02 24.46
CA LEU A 183 -24.60 1.74 23.75
C LEU A 183 -24.88 1.88 22.25
N MET A 184 -25.83 2.72 21.84
CA MET A 184 -26.07 3.01 20.43
C MET A 184 -24.87 3.68 19.77
N GLY A 185 -24.30 4.72 20.38
CA GLY A 185 -23.10 5.36 19.86
C GLY A 185 -21.95 4.37 19.67
N LEU A 186 -21.79 3.46 20.64
CA LEU A 186 -20.78 2.41 20.62
C LEU A 186 -20.93 1.45 19.43
N PHE A 187 -22.16 1.03 19.10
CA PHE A 187 -22.42 0.13 17.98
C PHE A 187 -22.63 0.83 16.63
N GLU A 188 -22.91 2.13 16.63
CA GLU A 188 -23.11 2.92 15.41
C GLU A 188 -21.78 3.36 14.77
N THR A 189 -20.74 3.45 15.60
CA THR A 189 -19.36 3.80 15.25
C THR A 189 -18.90 3.30 13.85
N PRO A 190 -18.92 2.00 13.51
CA PRO A 190 -18.43 1.52 12.22
C PRO A 190 -19.30 1.89 11.02
N ALA A 191 -20.53 2.36 11.21
CA ALA A 191 -21.49 2.55 10.12
C ALA A 191 -21.00 3.61 9.13
N ALA A 192 -20.46 4.73 9.61
CA ALA A 192 -20.00 5.81 8.74
C ALA A 192 -18.58 5.56 8.20
N SER A 193 -17.62 5.45 9.10
CA SER A 193 -16.20 5.30 8.79
C SER A 193 -15.88 3.94 8.16
N GLY A 194 -16.54 2.86 8.60
CA GLY A 194 -16.40 1.53 8.01
C GLY A 194 -16.96 1.45 6.59
N SER A 195 -18.12 2.06 6.33
CA SER A 195 -18.70 2.12 4.97
C SER A 195 -17.78 2.84 3.98
N LEU A 196 -17.25 4.01 4.37
CA LEU A 196 -16.29 4.76 3.54
C LEU A 196 -14.98 3.98 3.35
N TYR A 197 -14.49 3.32 4.39
CA TYR A 197 -13.29 2.48 4.30
C TYR A 197 -13.46 1.31 3.33
N ILE A 198 -14.63 0.65 3.32
CA ILE A 198 -14.96 -0.43 2.38
C ILE A 198 -15.07 0.09 0.95
N LEU A 199 -15.73 1.25 0.76
CA LEU A 199 -15.78 1.88 -0.56
C LEU A 199 -14.37 2.13 -1.11
N ALA A 200 -13.48 2.70 -0.30
CA ALA A 200 -12.10 2.94 -0.70
C ALA A 200 -11.25 1.66 -0.81
N SER A 201 -11.74 0.51 -0.32
CA SER A 201 -11.03 -0.77 -0.41
C SER A 201 -11.41 -1.57 -1.67
N TRP A 202 -12.59 -1.36 -2.25
CA TRP A 202 -13.07 -2.13 -3.41
C TRP A 202 -13.12 -1.33 -4.72
N TYR A 203 -13.20 0.00 -4.62
CA TYR A 203 -13.32 0.89 -5.77
C TYR A 203 -12.04 1.69 -5.95
N ARG A 204 -11.65 1.92 -7.21
CA ARG A 204 -10.47 2.73 -7.54
C ARG A 204 -10.67 4.18 -7.14
N SER A 205 -9.55 4.88 -7.07
CA SER A 205 -9.47 6.32 -6.80
C SER A 205 -10.42 7.15 -7.67
N GLU A 206 -10.62 6.80 -8.94
CA GLU A 206 -11.55 7.51 -9.84
C GLU A 206 -13.03 7.10 -9.64
N GLU A 207 -13.30 5.95 -9.05
CA GLU A 207 -14.64 5.36 -8.90
C GLU A 207 -15.29 5.72 -7.57
N VAL A 208 -14.48 5.88 -6.52
CA VAL A 208 -14.91 6.00 -5.13
C VAL A 208 -15.66 7.31 -4.88
N PHE A 209 -15.28 8.42 -5.53
CA PHE A 209 -15.88 9.74 -5.28
C PHE A 209 -17.38 9.80 -5.60
N LYS A 210 -17.80 9.24 -6.75
CA LYS A 210 -19.23 9.16 -7.13
C LYS A 210 -20.04 8.34 -6.14
N ARG A 211 -19.48 7.19 -5.74
CA ARG A 211 -20.13 6.23 -4.85
C ARG A 211 -20.20 6.74 -3.42
N ALA A 212 -19.16 7.44 -2.97
CA ALA A 212 -19.16 8.15 -1.69
C ALA A 212 -20.22 9.25 -1.67
N GLY A 213 -20.42 9.98 -2.78
CA GLY A 213 -21.50 10.96 -2.92
C GLY A 213 -22.89 10.32 -2.76
N VAL A 214 -23.16 9.23 -3.49
CA VAL A 214 -24.42 8.47 -3.36
C VAL A 214 -24.62 7.88 -1.97
N TRP A 215 -23.55 7.38 -1.35
CA TRP A 215 -23.59 6.93 0.03
C TRP A 215 -23.99 8.07 0.97
N TYR A 216 -23.39 9.26 0.83
CA TYR A 216 -23.68 10.38 1.71
C TYR A 216 -25.12 10.90 1.55
N VAL A 217 -25.71 10.83 0.35
CA VAL A 217 -27.12 11.17 0.10
C VAL A 217 -28.07 10.41 1.02
N SER A 218 -27.77 9.16 1.36
CA SER A 218 -28.63 8.34 2.24
C SER A 218 -28.86 8.96 3.62
N SER A 219 -27.93 9.77 4.14
CA SER A 219 -28.10 10.51 5.40
C SER A 219 -29.22 11.54 5.34
N ASN A 220 -29.25 12.33 4.26
CA ASN A 220 -30.25 13.37 4.04
C ASN A 220 -31.63 12.73 3.85
N ILE A 221 -31.72 11.65 3.08
CA ILE A 221 -32.98 10.91 2.91
C ILE A 221 -33.47 10.33 4.25
N GLY A 222 -32.56 9.80 5.08
CA GLY A 222 -32.88 9.28 6.43
C GLY A 222 -33.45 10.36 7.34
N ALA A 223 -32.80 11.52 7.37
CA ALA A 223 -33.25 12.67 8.16
C ALA A 223 -34.64 13.17 7.71
N MET A 224 -34.90 13.26 6.39
CA MET A 224 -36.23 13.61 5.85
C MET A 224 -37.30 12.57 6.22
N PHE A 225 -36.98 11.28 6.09
CA PHE A 225 -37.94 10.20 6.35
C PHE A 225 -38.35 10.14 7.83
N GLY A 226 -37.43 10.42 8.76
CA GLY A 226 -37.72 10.42 10.20
C GLY A 226 -38.82 11.40 10.62
N GLY A 227 -38.85 12.60 10.02
CA GLY A 227 -39.89 13.58 10.29
C GLY A 227 -41.28 13.10 9.83
N TYR A 228 -41.37 12.56 8.62
CA TYR A 228 -42.62 12.03 8.08
C TYR A 228 -43.10 10.78 8.83
N MET A 229 -42.16 9.91 9.20
CA MET A 229 -42.45 8.70 9.96
C MET A 229 -43.00 9.03 11.35
N GLN A 230 -42.42 10.02 12.05
CA GLN A 230 -42.96 10.50 13.33
C GLN A 230 -44.39 11.03 13.18
N ALA A 231 -44.63 11.90 12.19
CA ALA A 231 -45.95 12.48 11.97
C ALA A 231 -47.01 11.40 11.71
N ALA A 232 -46.67 10.38 10.90
CA ALA A 232 -47.55 9.25 10.63
C ALA A 232 -47.79 8.37 11.88
N ALA A 233 -46.74 8.10 12.67
CA ALA A 233 -46.85 7.31 13.90
C ALA A 233 -47.73 8.01 14.95
N HIS A 234 -47.54 9.32 15.14
CA HIS A 234 -48.35 10.12 16.05
C HIS A 234 -49.82 10.20 15.60
N ALA A 235 -50.09 10.29 14.29
CA ALA A 235 -51.47 10.35 13.78
C ALA A 235 -52.21 8.99 13.79
N GLY A 236 -51.51 7.87 13.59
CA GLY A 236 -52.13 6.57 13.34
C GLY A 236 -51.95 5.50 14.44
N LEU A 237 -50.96 5.65 15.32
CA LEU A 237 -50.55 4.65 16.31
C LEU A 237 -50.52 5.17 17.75
N ASP A 238 -50.78 6.46 17.99
CA ASP A 238 -50.86 6.99 19.35
C ASP A 238 -51.98 6.32 20.16
N GLY A 239 -51.66 5.88 21.38
CA GLY A 239 -52.54 5.13 22.27
C GLY A 239 -52.80 3.66 21.88
N LYS A 240 -52.33 3.18 20.72
CA LYS A 240 -52.48 1.76 20.34
C LYS A 240 -51.53 0.89 21.17
N GLY A 241 -52.08 -0.20 21.73
CA GLY A 241 -51.32 -1.14 22.56
C GLY A 241 -50.87 -0.57 23.92
N GLY A 242 -51.47 0.54 24.37
CA GLY A 242 -51.09 1.21 25.63
C GLY A 242 -49.74 1.94 25.58
N MET A 243 -49.21 2.17 24.38
CA MET A 243 -47.94 2.88 24.17
C MET A 243 -48.20 4.21 23.47
N GLN A 244 -47.49 5.26 23.89
CA GLN A 244 -47.54 6.57 23.24
C GLN A 244 -46.89 6.54 21.85
N GLY A 245 -47.35 7.42 20.96
CA GLY A 245 -46.92 7.49 19.55
C GLY A 245 -45.41 7.56 19.35
N TRP A 246 -44.67 8.21 20.24
CA TRP A 246 -43.21 8.33 20.15
C TRP A 246 -42.47 6.98 20.33
N ARG A 247 -43.03 6.03 21.10
CA ARG A 247 -42.42 4.70 21.33
C ARG A 247 -42.50 3.82 20.09
N TRP A 248 -43.55 3.99 19.28
CA TRP A 248 -43.75 3.24 18.05
C TRP A 248 -42.69 3.53 16.99
N VAL A 249 -42.13 4.74 16.99
CA VAL A 249 -41.12 5.16 16.02
C VAL A 249 -39.84 4.34 16.17
N PHE A 250 -39.42 4.04 17.41
CA PHE A 250 -38.28 3.14 17.66
C PHE A 250 -38.56 1.68 17.30
N ILE A 251 -39.82 1.22 17.43
CA ILE A 251 -40.21 -0.14 17.02
C ILE A 251 -40.17 -0.26 15.49
N ILE A 252 -40.73 0.73 14.78
CA ILE A 252 -40.72 0.77 13.31
C ILE A 252 -39.27 0.82 12.80
N ASP A 253 -38.44 1.65 13.40
CA ASP A 253 -37.02 1.75 13.07
C ASP A 253 -36.29 0.41 13.27
N GLY A 254 -36.50 -0.26 14.41
CA GLY A 254 -35.96 -1.60 14.65
C GLY A 254 -36.44 -2.66 13.64
N ILE A 255 -37.71 -2.60 13.21
CA ILE A 255 -38.28 -3.52 12.21
C ILE A 255 -37.64 -3.30 10.84
N ILE A 256 -37.38 -2.06 10.45
CA ILE A 256 -36.67 -1.74 9.19
C ILE A 256 -35.21 -2.19 9.27
N SER A 257 -34.60 -2.06 10.45
CA SER A 257 -33.18 -2.34 10.68
C SER A 257 -32.83 -3.82 10.71
N LEU A 258 -33.70 -4.67 11.27
CA LEU A 258 -33.42 -6.09 11.44
C LEU A 258 -33.15 -6.84 10.12
N PRO A 259 -33.94 -6.69 9.03
CA PRO A 259 -33.61 -7.27 7.74
C PRO A 259 -32.28 -6.78 7.17
N ILE A 260 -31.92 -5.51 7.39
CA ILE A 260 -30.68 -4.92 6.89
C ILE A 260 -29.47 -5.47 7.66
N ALA A 261 -29.59 -5.63 8.98
CA ALA A 261 -28.58 -6.30 9.80
C ALA A 261 -28.35 -7.75 9.37
N ILE A 262 -29.43 -8.52 9.17
CA ILE A 262 -29.37 -9.91 8.69
C ILE A 262 -28.74 -9.97 7.30
N ALA A 263 -29.16 -9.10 6.38
CA ALA A 263 -28.58 -9.01 5.03
C ALA A 263 -27.07 -8.69 5.09
N GLY A 264 -26.64 -7.88 6.07
CA GLY A 264 -25.23 -7.60 6.36
C GLY A 264 -24.38 -8.87 6.49
N PHE A 265 -24.83 -9.89 7.25
CA PHE A 265 -24.06 -11.13 7.44
C PHE A 265 -23.84 -11.94 6.14
N PHE A 266 -24.80 -11.86 5.22
CA PHE A 266 -24.78 -12.64 3.97
C PHE A 266 -24.17 -11.87 2.79
N LEU A 267 -24.28 -10.54 2.78
CA LEU A 267 -23.91 -9.72 1.62
C LEU A 267 -22.59 -8.98 1.81
N TYR A 268 -22.21 -8.62 3.05
CA TYR A 268 -21.05 -7.80 3.33
C TYR A 268 -19.73 -8.56 3.11
N PRO A 269 -18.88 -8.15 2.15
CA PRO A 269 -17.72 -8.95 1.75
C PRO A 269 -16.46 -8.74 2.61
N GLY A 270 -16.42 -7.72 3.48
CA GLY A 270 -15.17 -7.29 4.13
C GLY A 270 -14.25 -6.57 3.15
N ILE A 271 -12.93 -6.59 3.36
CA ILE A 271 -11.94 -6.05 2.41
C ILE A 271 -11.60 -7.07 1.31
N PRO A 272 -11.01 -6.70 0.15
CA PRO A 272 -10.73 -7.65 -0.94
C PRO A 272 -9.87 -8.85 -0.55
N THR A 273 -9.02 -8.70 0.46
CA THR A 273 -8.17 -9.76 1.03
C THR A 273 -8.89 -10.63 2.07
N SER A 274 -10.15 -10.35 2.40
CA SER A 274 -10.96 -11.15 3.32
C SER A 274 -11.37 -12.49 2.70
N PRO A 275 -11.74 -13.49 3.54
CA PRO A 275 -12.25 -14.77 3.05
C PRO A 275 -13.44 -14.62 2.10
N ARG A 276 -13.45 -15.42 1.03
CA ARG A 276 -14.43 -15.35 -0.05
C ARG A 276 -15.87 -15.42 0.46
N ILE A 277 -16.74 -14.60 -0.12
CA ILE A 277 -18.18 -14.63 0.11
C ILE A 277 -18.90 -15.44 -0.97
N TRP A 278 -20.06 -16.01 -0.63
CA TRP A 278 -20.77 -16.97 -1.48
C TRP A 278 -21.12 -16.43 -2.89
N TRP A 279 -21.39 -15.13 -3.01
CA TRP A 279 -21.78 -14.50 -4.27
C TRP A 279 -20.59 -14.09 -5.16
N LEU A 280 -19.35 -14.08 -4.65
CA LEU A 280 -18.15 -13.65 -5.38
C LEU A 280 -17.37 -14.86 -5.91
N LYS A 281 -17.03 -14.86 -7.21
CA LYS A 281 -16.18 -15.91 -7.80
C LYS A 281 -14.71 -15.68 -7.45
N GLU A 282 -13.92 -16.74 -7.47
CA GLU A 282 -12.48 -16.66 -7.18
C GLU A 282 -11.73 -15.78 -8.19
N SER A 283 -12.04 -15.91 -9.48
CA SER A 283 -11.49 -15.04 -10.53
C SER A 283 -11.89 -13.58 -10.38
N GLU A 284 -13.11 -13.30 -9.89
CA GLU A 284 -13.58 -11.94 -9.61
C GLU A 284 -12.87 -11.32 -8.39
N GLN A 285 -12.58 -12.14 -7.37
CA GLN A 285 -11.85 -11.69 -6.19
C GLN A 285 -10.37 -11.43 -6.51
N GLN A 286 -9.73 -12.30 -7.29
CA GLN A 286 -8.37 -12.08 -7.78
C GLN A 286 -8.30 -10.83 -8.68
N LEU A 287 -9.28 -10.63 -9.56
CA LEU A 287 -9.39 -9.39 -10.36
C LEU A 287 -9.55 -8.15 -9.47
N ALA A 288 -10.37 -8.21 -8.42
CA ALA A 288 -10.50 -7.09 -7.48
C ALA A 288 -9.19 -6.78 -6.74
N GLN A 289 -8.45 -7.81 -6.31
CA GLN A 289 -7.16 -7.64 -5.66
C GLN A 289 -6.11 -7.06 -6.62
N ALA A 290 -6.00 -7.59 -7.83
CA ALA A 290 -5.10 -7.08 -8.87
C ALA A 290 -5.42 -5.61 -9.21
N ARG A 291 -6.72 -5.26 -9.33
CA ARG A 291 -7.14 -3.87 -9.60
C ARG A 291 -6.73 -2.87 -8.52
N MET A 292 -6.76 -3.28 -7.26
CA MET A 292 -6.37 -2.46 -6.11
C MET A 292 -4.85 -2.38 -5.96
N GLN A 293 -4.14 -3.47 -6.25
CA GLN A 293 -2.68 -3.47 -6.31
C GLN A 293 -2.16 -2.53 -7.41
N ASP A 294 -2.79 -2.56 -8.59
CA ASP A 294 -2.47 -1.63 -9.69
C ASP A 294 -2.74 -0.16 -9.33
N ASP A 295 -3.74 0.12 -8.48
CA ASP A 295 -4.01 1.49 -7.98
C ASP A 295 -3.04 1.90 -6.85
N GLY A 296 -2.17 0.97 -6.41
CA GLY A 296 -1.15 1.17 -5.38
C GLY A 296 -1.64 0.97 -3.95
N VAL A 297 -2.73 0.24 -3.72
CA VAL A 297 -3.26 -0.08 -2.38
C VAL A 297 -2.49 -1.27 -1.80
N ARG A 298 -1.79 -1.08 -0.67
CA ARG A 298 -0.93 -2.12 -0.06
C ARG A 298 -1.71 -3.17 0.76
N LYS A 299 -1.05 -4.27 1.14
CA LYS A 299 -1.59 -5.29 2.06
C LYS A 299 -1.53 -4.83 3.53
N SER A 300 -2.36 -5.43 4.38
CA SER A 300 -2.45 -5.14 5.83
C SER A 300 -1.25 -5.74 6.60
N ARG A 301 -0.56 -4.93 7.40
CA ARG A 301 0.60 -5.22 8.27
C ARG A 301 0.20 -5.40 9.75
N LYS A 302 1.18 -5.70 10.63
CA LYS A 302 0.98 -5.85 12.08
C LYS A 302 0.92 -4.47 12.78
N ILE A 303 -0.17 -4.20 13.49
CA ILE A 303 -0.32 -3.03 14.37
C ILE A 303 0.72 -3.11 15.51
N GLY A 304 1.54 -2.08 15.64
CA GLY A 304 2.51 -1.96 16.73
C GLY A 304 2.94 -0.52 16.98
N LYS A 305 3.76 -0.30 18.01
CA LYS A 305 4.30 1.03 18.38
C LYS A 305 5.02 1.73 17.23
N ARG A 306 5.60 0.97 16.29
CA ARG A 306 6.23 1.49 15.06
C ARG A 306 5.22 2.16 14.12
N MET A 307 4.01 1.63 13.99
CA MET A 307 2.94 2.24 13.17
C MET A 307 2.53 3.59 13.73
N LEU A 308 2.22 3.67 15.04
CA LEU A 308 1.86 4.94 15.70
C LEU A 308 2.96 5.99 15.54
N LYS A 309 4.23 5.61 15.73
CA LYS A 309 5.36 6.52 15.51
C LYS A 309 5.37 7.06 14.06
N ARG A 310 5.16 6.21 13.05
CA ARG A 310 5.08 6.64 11.65
C ARG A 310 3.91 7.61 11.43
N VAL A 311 2.71 7.29 11.89
CA VAL A 311 1.51 8.14 11.73
C VAL A 311 1.77 9.54 12.28
N PHE A 312 2.28 9.66 13.51
CA PHE A 312 2.53 10.96 14.14
C PHE A 312 3.76 11.71 13.59
N THR A 313 4.61 11.05 12.80
CA THR A 313 5.77 11.70 12.17
C THR A 313 5.42 12.26 10.78
N HIS A 314 4.40 11.73 10.11
CA HIS A 314 4.01 12.15 8.77
C HIS A 314 3.01 13.31 8.81
N TRP A 315 3.15 14.23 7.83
CA TRP A 315 2.28 15.39 7.70
C TRP A 315 0.82 15.01 7.37
N HIS A 316 0.61 13.87 6.70
CA HIS A 316 -0.70 13.38 6.27
C HIS A 316 -1.74 13.40 7.40
N PHE A 317 -1.35 12.90 8.58
CA PHE A 317 -2.24 12.82 9.75
C PHE A 317 -2.73 14.20 10.18
N TYR A 318 -1.81 15.14 10.41
CA TYR A 318 -2.16 16.47 10.90
C TYR A 318 -3.02 17.25 9.90
N VAL A 319 -2.67 17.22 8.61
CA VAL A 319 -3.44 17.92 7.58
C VAL A 319 -4.84 17.32 7.43
N ALA A 320 -4.97 15.98 7.41
CA ALA A 320 -6.25 15.31 7.29
C ALA A 320 -7.18 15.62 8.48
N VAL A 321 -6.67 15.47 9.71
CA VAL A 321 -7.44 15.72 10.94
C VAL A 321 -7.81 17.20 11.06
N CYS A 322 -6.87 18.12 10.88
CA CYS A 322 -7.16 19.56 10.98
C CYS A 322 -8.16 20.02 9.92
N THR A 323 -8.05 19.53 8.67
CA THR A 323 -9.00 19.88 7.60
C THR A 323 -10.40 19.39 7.96
N TYR A 324 -10.54 18.13 8.40
CA TYR A 324 -11.85 17.58 8.73
C TYR A 324 -12.45 18.22 9.98
N VAL A 325 -11.68 18.48 11.03
CA VAL A 325 -12.17 19.17 12.24
C VAL A 325 -12.69 20.55 11.86
N CYS A 326 -11.92 21.35 11.14
CA CYS A 326 -12.35 22.68 10.73
C CYS A 326 -13.62 22.65 9.86
N PHE A 327 -13.73 21.67 8.96
CA PHE A 327 -14.94 21.47 8.16
C PHE A 327 -16.14 21.03 9.03
N GLN A 328 -15.98 20.00 9.87
CA GLN A 328 -17.05 19.40 10.67
C GLN A 328 -17.74 20.45 11.55
N LEU A 329 -16.97 21.36 12.12
CA LEU A 329 -17.50 22.46 12.93
C LEU A 329 -18.41 23.42 12.14
N THR A 330 -18.25 23.53 10.82
CA THR A 330 -19.10 24.38 9.96
C THR A 330 -20.41 23.74 9.53
N THR A 331 -20.62 22.45 9.81
CA THR A 331 -21.78 21.69 9.26
C THR A 331 -23.11 21.95 9.97
N TRP A 332 -23.10 22.47 11.21
CA TRP A 332 -24.30 22.61 12.05
C TRP A 332 -25.24 23.76 11.64
N VAL A 333 -24.81 24.65 10.73
CA VAL A 333 -25.51 25.90 10.42
C VAL A 333 -26.88 25.68 9.78
N ALA A 334 -27.05 24.60 9.02
CA ALA A 334 -28.30 24.29 8.33
C ALA A 334 -29.49 24.13 9.29
N GLY A 335 -29.27 23.59 10.50
CA GLY A 335 -30.32 23.40 11.51
C GLY A 335 -30.85 24.70 12.11
N GLN A 336 -30.08 25.80 12.01
CA GLN A 336 -30.46 27.11 12.55
C GLN A 336 -31.54 27.82 11.72
N MET A 337 -31.81 27.35 10.50
CA MET A 337 -32.86 27.89 9.63
C MET A 337 -34.23 27.83 10.32
N ILE A 338 -34.55 26.76 11.05
CA ILE A 338 -35.83 26.60 11.76
C ILE A 338 -36.05 27.75 12.74
N VAL A 339 -35.01 28.07 13.51
CA VAL A 339 -35.06 29.11 14.55
C VAL A 339 -35.17 30.50 13.91
N TRP A 340 -34.46 30.75 12.82
CA TRP A 340 -34.60 31.99 12.05
C TRP A 340 -36.00 32.16 11.45
N VAL A 341 -36.52 31.17 10.72
CA VAL A 341 -37.86 31.23 10.11
C VAL A 341 -38.93 31.44 11.20
N LYS A 342 -38.80 30.77 12.35
CA LYS A 342 -39.69 31.00 13.50
C LYS A 342 -39.61 32.43 14.05
N SER A 343 -38.44 33.05 14.05
CA SER A 343 -38.24 34.42 14.53
C SER A 343 -38.88 35.50 13.64
N THR A 344 -39.11 35.21 12.35
CA THR A 344 -39.74 36.15 11.42
C THR A 344 -41.23 36.35 11.67
N GLY A 345 -41.92 35.35 12.23
CA GLY A 345 -43.37 35.41 12.52
C GLY A 345 -44.30 35.39 11.30
N GLU A 346 -43.77 35.38 10.08
CA GLU A 346 -44.55 35.48 8.82
C GLU A 346 -44.98 34.11 8.26
N TYR A 347 -44.40 33.01 8.74
CA TYR A 347 -44.61 31.67 8.21
C TYR A 347 -45.48 30.79 9.13
N SER A 348 -46.32 29.95 8.53
CA SER A 348 -47.11 28.96 9.27
C SER A 348 -46.23 27.90 9.93
N VAL A 349 -46.73 27.26 10.98
CA VAL A 349 -46.04 26.15 11.69
C VAL A 349 -45.68 25.00 10.73
N GLU A 350 -46.51 24.76 9.72
CA GLU A 350 -46.24 23.78 8.66
C GLU A 350 -45.06 24.22 7.78
N MET A 351 -45.06 25.49 7.33
CA MET A 351 -43.97 26.03 6.49
C MET A 351 -42.63 26.09 7.21
N ILE A 352 -42.63 26.34 8.52
CA ILE A 352 -41.40 26.33 9.36
C ILE A 352 -40.71 24.95 9.32
N ASN A 353 -41.48 23.86 9.25
CA ASN A 353 -40.93 22.50 9.19
C ASN A 353 -40.61 22.05 7.75
N ILE A 354 -41.33 22.55 6.75
CA ILE A 354 -41.12 22.19 5.34
C ILE A 354 -39.91 22.92 4.74
N LEU A 355 -39.71 24.21 5.03
CA LEU A 355 -38.64 25.01 4.42
C LEU A 355 -37.22 24.42 4.57
N PRO A 356 -36.79 23.93 5.75
CA PRO A 356 -35.50 23.27 5.92
C PRO A 356 -35.32 22.00 5.07
N THR A 357 -36.41 21.32 4.69
CA THR A 357 -36.32 20.13 3.82
C THR A 357 -35.79 20.46 2.43
N GLY A 358 -35.97 21.70 1.95
CA GLY A 358 -35.37 22.13 0.69
C GLY A 358 -33.85 22.25 0.76
N VAL A 359 -33.27 22.50 1.95
CA VAL A 359 -31.80 22.46 2.15
C VAL A 359 -31.31 21.03 1.94
N GLN A 360 -32.04 20.04 2.47
CA GLN A 360 -31.72 18.63 2.29
C GLN A 360 -31.92 18.18 0.83
N ALA A 361 -32.99 18.65 0.15
CA ALA A 361 -33.21 18.37 -1.26
C ALA A 361 -32.05 18.91 -2.14
N PHE A 362 -31.59 20.13 -1.86
CA PHE A 362 -30.42 20.70 -2.53
C PHE A 362 -29.15 19.90 -2.20
N ALA A 363 -28.95 19.54 -0.92
CA ALA A 363 -27.84 18.72 -0.44
C ALA A 363 -27.76 17.36 -1.14
N ILE A 364 -28.90 16.74 -1.48
CA ILE A 364 -28.97 15.48 -2.23
C ILE A 364 -28.41 15.65 -3.65
N VAL A 365 -28.84 16.70 -4.36
CA VAL A 365 -28.40 16.95 -5.74
C VAL A 365 -26.91 17.26 -5.77
N VAL A 366 -26.45 18.21 -4.94
CA VAL A 366 -25.03 18.63 -4.94
C VAL A 366 -24.11 17.56 -4.37
N GLY A 367 -24.58 16.75 -3.43
CA GLY A 367 -23.83 15.64 -2.84
C GLY A 367 -23.45 14.55 -3.85
N VAL A 368 -24.20 14.40 -4.94
CA VAL A 368 -23.84 13.48 -6.05
C VAL A 368 -23.08 14.22 -7.15
N VAL A 369 -23.56 15.40 -7.54
CA VAL A 369 -23.05 16.12 -8.72
C VAL A 369 -21.64 16.66 -8.47
N VAL A 370 -21.38 17.29 -7.32
CA VAL A 370 -20.09 17.95 -7.05
C VAL A 370 -18.94 16.96 -6.92
N PRO A 371 -19.04 15.87 -6.12
CA PRO A 371 -17.97 14.87 -6.05
C PRO A 371 -17.73 14.15 -7.39
N SER A 372 -18.74 14.07 -8.25
CA SER A 372 -18.59 13.49 -9.60
C SER A 372 -17.63 14.28 -10.49
N PHE A 373 -17.46 15.60 -10.25
CA PHE A 373 -16.51 16.42 -11.01
C PHE A 373 -15.04 16.11 -10.70
N VAL A 374 -14.73 15.42 -9.60
CA VAL A 374 -13.35 15.02 -9.25
C VAL A 374 -12.73 14.06 -10.27
N MET A 375 -13.56 13.37 -11.06
CA MET A 375 -13.07 12.47 -12.11
C MET A 375 -12.64 13.23 -13.38
N VAL A 376 -13.12 14.45 -13.55
CA VAL A 376 -12.87 15.29 -14.73
C VAL A 376 -11.83 16.34 -14.42
N TYR A 377 -11.98 16.96 -13.25
CA TYR A 377 -11.15 18.03 -12.77
C TYR A 377 -10.30 17.53 -11.60
N PRO A 378 -9.05 18.00 -11.47
CA PRO A 378 -8.29 17.78 -10.27
C PRO A 378 -9.10 18.20 -9.03
N ILE A 379 -9.09 17.38 -7.98
CA ILE A 379 -9.94 17.52 -6.79
C ILE A 379 -9.95 18.93 -6.15
N TRP A 380 -8.87 19.69 -6.27
CA TRP A 380 -8.81 21.05 -5.75
C TRP A 380 -9.83 21.99 -6.42
N ILE A 381 -10.22 21.78 -7.67
CA ILE A 381 -11.22 22.62 -8.35
C ILE A 381 -12.61 22.45 -7.72
N PRO A 382 -13.24 21.25 -7.71
CA PRO A 382 -14.56 21.08 -7.12
C PRO A 382 -14.58 21.34 -5.60
N PHE A 383 -13.48 21.04 -4.90
CA PHE A 383 -13.37 21.33 -3.46
C PHE A 383 -13.38 22.84 -3.18
N PHE A 384 -12.56 23.63 -3.89
CA PHE A 384 -12.53 25.08 -3.71
C PHE A 384 -13.81 25.75 -4.22
N PHE A 385 -14.43 25.23 -5.27
CA PHE A 385 -15.72 25.70 -5.74
C PHE A 385 -16.79 25.59 -4.64
N ALA A 386 -16.92 24.41 -4.03
CA ALA A 386 -17.85 24.20 -2.92
C ALA A 386 -17.52 25.08 -1.71
N ALA A 387 -16.23 25.15 -1.33
CA ALA A 387 -15.79 25.94 -0.19
C ALA A 387 -16.01 27.45 -0.38
N THR A 388 -15.85 27.97 -1.60
CA THR A 388 -16.08 29.39 -1.91
C THR A 388 -17.57 29.74 -1.82
N ILE A 389 -18.46 28.86 -2.28
CA ILE A 389 -19.91 29.03 -2.11
C ILE A 389 -20.27 29.03 -0.62
N LEU A 390 -19.72 28.10 0.16
CA LEU A 390 -19.94 28.06 1.60
C LEU A 390 -19.42 29.32 2.31
N LEU A 391 -18.24 29.82 1.91
CA LEU A 391 -17.68 31.07 2.43
C LEU A 391 -18.60 32.27 2.12
N PHE A 392 -19.13 32.34 0.89
CA PHE A 392 -20.11 33.35 0.51
C PHE A 392 -21.39 33.26 1.35
N CYS A 393 -21.91 32.05 1.58
CA CYS A 393 -23.10 31.83 2.41
C CYS A 393 -22.88 32.26 3.85
N HIS A 394 -21.77 31.83 4.47
CA HIS A 394 -21.43 32.22 5.85
C HIS A 394 -21.22 33.74 5.99
N SER A 395 -20.60 34.37 5.00
CA SER A 395 -20.38 35.83 4.99
C SER A 395 -21.69 36.60 4.82
N THR A 396 -22.60 36.10 3.99
CA THR A 396 -23.94 36.69 3.77
C THR A 396 -24.77 36.62 5.06
N LEU A 397 -24.75 35.47 5.75
CA LEU A 397 -25.45 35.28 7.02
C LEU A 397 -24.81 36.07 8.17
N LEU A 398 -23.51 36.39 8.08
CA LEU A 398 -22.83 37.28 9.04
C LEU A 398 -23.24 38.75 8.88
N VAL A 399 -23.38 39.26 7.65
CA VAL A 399 -23.81 40.64 7.37
C VAL A 399 -25.27 40.85 7.81
N TRP A 400 -26.08 39.77 7.79
CA TRP A 400 -27.47 39.66 8.23
C TRP A 400 -28.50 40.53 7.48
N ASP A 401 -28.19 41.80 7.24
CA ASP A 401 -29.07 42.78 6.60
C ASP A 401 -29.05 42.62 5.07
N THR A 402 -29.71 41.55 4.60
CA THR A 402 -29.79 41.15 3.19
C THR A 402 -31.24 40.97 2.74
N PRO A 403 -31.56 41.13 1.44
CA PRO A 403 -32.90 40.85 0.92
C PRO A 403 -33.36 39.42 1.26
N LEU A 404 -34.64 39.24 1.57
CA LEU A 404 -35.22 37.94 1.98
C LEU A 404 -34.84 36.80 1.04
N GLY A 405 -34.88 37.04 -0.29
CA GLY A 405 -34.50 36.05 -1.29
C GLY A 405 -33.03 35.63 -1.22
N LEU A 406 -32.12 36.56 -0.93
CA LEU A 406 -30.68 36.26 -0.77
C LEU A 406 -30.41 35.51 0.54
N HIS A 407 -31.10 35.88 1.62
CA HIS A 407 -30.99 35.21 2.91
C HIS A 407 -31.49 33.76 2.85
N LEU A 408 -32.63 33.54 2.20
CA LEU A 408 -33.20 32.22 1.93
C LEU A 408 -32.27 31.38 1.02
N ALA A 409 -31.75 31.99 -0.05
CA ALA A 409 -30.81 31.33 -0.96
C ALA A 409 -29.51 30.93 -0.25
N ALA A 410 -28.98 31.77 0.66
CA ALA A 410 -27.80 31.44 1.45
C ALA A 410 -28.03 30.21 2.34
N TYR A 411 -29.18 30.11 3.01
CA TYR A 411 -29.54 28.92 3.80
C TYR A 411 -29.70 27.67 2.94
N PHE A 412 -30.33 27.75 1.76
CA PHE A 412 -30.43 26.62 0.84
C PHE A 412 -29.07 26.16 0.33
N MET A 413 -28.19 27.11 -0.01
CA MET A 413 -26.84 26.82 -0.50
C MET A 413 -25.91 26.23 0.56
N LEU A 414 -26.22 26.34 1.86
CA LEU A 414 -25.51 25.59 2.92
C LEU A 414 -25.59 24.07 2.73
N GLY A 415 -26.55 23.57 1.94
CA GLY A 415 -26.58 22.17 1.49
C GLY A 415 -25.31 21.74 0.74
N MET A 416 -24.48 22.67 0.23
CA MET A 416 -23.15 22.37 -0.33
C MET A 416 -22.21 21.71 0.67
N THR A 417 -22.46 21.80 1.98
CA THR A 417 -21.68 21.06 2.99
C THR A 417 -21.68 19.54 2.74
N SER A 418 -22.74 18.99 2.15
CA SER A 418 -22.88 17.55 1.91
C SER A 418 -21.87 16.96 0.93
N CYS A 419 -21.25 17.79 0.08
CA CYS A 419 -20.28 17.30 -0.91
C CYS A 419 -18.84 17.23 -0.36
N ILE A 420 -18.54 17.90 0.76
CA ILE A 420 -17.16 17.98 1.27
C ILE A 420 -16.71 16.64 1.86
N THR A 421 -17.51 16.01 2.73
CA THR A 421 -17.21 14.68 3.30
C THR A 421 -16.90 13.61 2.24
N PRO A 422 -17.75 13.39 1.21
CA PRO A 422 -17.47 12.41 0.16
C PRO A 422 -16.31 12.80 -0.78
N MET A 423 -15.78 14.02 -0.70
CA MET A 423 -14.51 14.39 -1.36
C MET A 423 -13.30 14.20 -0.42
N LEU A 424 -13.41 14.61 0.84
CA LEU A 424 -12.28 14.64 1.76
C LEU A 424 -11.86 13.24 2.22
N PHE A 425 -12.79 12.36 2.55
CA PHE A 425 -12.44 11.00 2.99
C PHE A 425 -11.74 10.19 1.90
N PRO A 426 -12.28 10.08 0.68
CA PRO A 426 -11.57 9.38 -0.39
C PRO A 426 -10.25 10.06 -0.78
N TRP A 427 -10.14 11.39 -0.63
CA TRP A 427 -8.86 12.07 -0.81
C TRP A 427 -7.83 11.67 0.24
N VAL A 428 -8.20 11.60 1.52
CA VAL A 428 -7.29 11.11 2.57
C VAL A 428 -6.91 9.65 2.32
N HIS A 429 -7.84 8.83 1.83
CA HIS A 429 -7.54 7.44 1.45
C HIS A 429 -6.58 7.36 0.26
N LEU A 430 -6.69 8.29 -0.70
CA LEU A 430 -5.80 8.40 -1.85
C LEU A 430 -4.37 8.80 -1.45
N ILE A 431 -4.21 9.82 -0.60
CA ILE A 431 -2.87 10.26 -0.16
C ILE A 431 -2.22 9.21 0.77
N MET A 432 -3.02 8.43 1.52
CA MET A 432 -2.54 7.40 2.44
C MET A 432 -2.64 5.98 1.88
N LYS A 433 -2.71 5.81 0.56
CA LYS A 433 -2.88 4.49 -0.08
C LYS A 433 -1.74 3.50 0.24
N ASP A 434 -0.57 4.03 0.62
CA ASP A 434 0.65 3.29 0.95
C ASP A 434 0.59 2.54 2.29
N ASP A 435 -0.25 2.95 3.25
CA ASP A 435 -0.30 2.31 4.57
C ASP A 435 -1.75 2.19 5.03
N ASN A 436 -2.30 0.97 4.92
CA ASN A 436 -3.69 0.69 5.26
C ASN A 436 -4.00 0.88 6.75
N GLU A 437 -3.06 0.60 7.67
CA GLU A 437 -3.30 0.85 9.10
C GLU A 437 -3.22 2.34 9.42
N ALA A 438 -2.26 3.06 8.85
CA ALA A 438 -2.18 4.50 9.02
C ALA A 438 -3.43 5.19 8.45
N LYS A 439 -3.92 4.70 7.31
CA LYS A 439 -5.17 5.14 6.68
C LYS A 439 -6.38 4.89 7.58
N SER A 440 -6.54 3.68 8.12
CA SER A 440 -7.68 3.36 9.00
C SER A 440 -7.62 4.13 10.32
N PHE A 441 -6.44 4.23 10.93
CA PHE A 441 -6.21 5.02 12.13
C PHE A 441 -6.50 6.51 11.92
N THR A 442 -6.02 7.10 10.81
CA THR A 442 -6.25 8.51 10.50
C THR A 442 -7.72 8.79 10.21
N THR A 443 -8.40 7.88 9.51
CA THR A 443 -9.85 7.97 9.27
C THR A 443 -10.63 7.97 10.59
N GLY A 444 -10.30 7.05 11.51
CA GLY A 444 -10.89 7.03 12.84
C GLY A 444 -10.59 8.32 13.61
N ALA A 445 -9.33 8.77 13.62
CA ALA A 445 -8.91 9.99 14.31
C ALA A 445 -9.59 11.26 13.76
N MET A 446 -9.81 11.36 12.45
CA MET A 446 -10.57 12.45 11.85
C MET A 446 -11.96 12.52 12.47
N MET A 447 -12.70 11.41 12.50
CA MET A 447 -14.05 11.36 13.08
C MET A 447 -14.03 11.58 14.59
N THR A 448 -13.14 10.93 15.33
CA THR A 448 -13.04 11.08 16.79
C THR A 448 -12.76 12.52 17.19
N VAL A 449 -11.72 13.14 16.62
CA VAL A 449 -11.38 14.52 16.98
C VAL A 449 -12.47 15.47 16.48
N GLY A 450 -13.00 15.26 15.28
CA GLY A 450 -14.12 16.06 14.74
C GLY A 450 -15.33 16.09 15.67
N TRP A 451 -15.82 14.93 16.10
CA TRP A 451 -16.98 14.83 17.00
C TRP A 451 -16.68 15.33 18.42
N ALA A 452 -15.45 15.16 18.90
CA ALA A 452 -15.04 15.69 20.20
C ALA A 452 -15.10 17.22 20.24
N PHE A 453 -14.61 17.89 19.20
CA PHE A 453 -14.72 19.35 19.08
C PHE A 453 -16.17 19.80 18.79
N PHE A 454 -16.89 19.05 17.96
CA PHE A 454 -18.29 19.37 17.60
C PHE A 454 -19.22 19.40 18.81
N THR A 455 -19.02 18.51 19.78
CA THR A 455 -19.90 18.37 20.96
C THR A 455 -20.04 19.66 21.77
N TRP A 456 -18.96 20.41 21.98
CA TRP A 456 -19.01 21.66 22.75
C TRP A 456 -19.03 22.92 21.87
N TYR A 457 -18.48 22.85 20.65
CA TYR A 457 -18.42 23.99 19.73
C TYR A 457 -19.80 24.59 19.47
N ASN A 458 -20.79 23.75 19.15
CA ASN A 458 -22.15 24.21 18.82
C ASN A 458 -22.82 24.94 20.00
N VAL A 459 -22.58 24.47 21.23
CA VAL A 459 -23.14 25.06 22.45
C VAL A 459 -22.58 26.47 22.68
N VAL A 460 -21.29 26.66 22.39
CA VAL A 460 -20.59 27.93 22.62
C VAL A 460 -20.84 28.95 21.51
N THR A 461 -20.91 28.51 20.26
CA THR A 461 -20.92 29.40 19.07
C THR A 461 -22.31 29.72 18.56
N PHE A 462 -23.28 28.82 18.78
CA PHE A 462 -24.69 29.01 18.42
C PHE A 462 -25.61 28.87 19.64
N PRO A 463 -25.41 29.65 20.72
CA PRO A 463 -26.33 29.62 21.84
C PRO A 463 -27.69 30.17 21.41
N ILE A 464 -28.78 29.54 21.86
CA ILE A 464 -30.16 29.93 21.52
C ILE A 464 -30.45 31.39 21.94
N THR A 465 -29.78 31.87 23.00
CA THR A 465 -29.89 33.24 23.51
C THR A 465 -29.40 34.31 22.56
N GLU A 466 -28.48 33.98 21.64
CA GLU A 466 -27.96 34.90 20.60
C GLU A 466 -28.67 34.73 19.25
N GLY A 467 -29.66 33.84 19.17
CA GLY A 467 -30.49 33.69 17.98
C GLY A 467 -31.37 34.92 17.76
N PRO A 468 -31.67 35.28 16.50
CA PRO A 468 -31.35 34.56 15.25
C PRO A 468 -30.05 35.05 14.56
N ARG A 469 -29.40 36.11 15.06
CA ARG A 469 -28.27 36.77 14.38
C ARG A 469 -26.90 36.07 14.53
N TRP A 470 -26.70 35.23 15.56
CA TRP A 470 -25.48 34.45 15.88
C TRP A 470 -24.16 34.99 15.29
N THR A 471 -23.85 36.27 15.54
CA THR A 471 -22.71 36.95 14.92
C THR A 471 -21.38 36.26 15.26
N ARG A 472 -21.25 35.74 16.48
CA ARG A 472 -20.09 34.95 16.95
C ARG A 472 -19.95 33.64 16.17
N GLY A 473 -21.04 32.89 16.01
CA GLY A 473 -21.05 31.62 15.28
C GLY A 473 -20.74 31.78 13.80
N PHE A 474 -21.34 32.75 13.12
CA PHE A 474 -21.06 33.01 11.71
C PHE A 474 -19.62 33.53 11.50
N THR A 475 -19.10 34.37 12.40
CA THR A 475 -17.69 34.80 12.35
C THR A 475 -16.75 33.59 12.48
N ALA A 476 -17.01 32.70 13.44
CA ALA A 476 -16.22 31.48 13.61
C ALA A 476 -16.26 30.60 12.35
N ASN A 477 -17.43 30.43 11.73
CA ASN A 477 -17.55 29.62 10.51
C ASN A 477 -16.85 30.22 9.29
N VAL A 478 -16.83 31.55 9.12
CA VAL A 478 -16.04 32.21 8.06
C VAL A 478 -14.56 31.90 8.25
N VAL A 479 -14.05 32.03 9.48
CA VAL A 479 -12.64 31.73 9.80
C VAL A 479 -12.33 30.25 9.58
N LEU A 480 -13.15 29.35 10.11
CA LEU A 480 -12.98 27.90 9.96
C LEU A 480 -13.04 27.47 8.49
N THR A 481 -13.87 28.14 7.68
CA THR A 481 -13.93 27.91 6.24
C THR A 481 -12.60 28.23 5.57
N CYS A 482 -12.02 29.39 5.88
CA CYS A 482 -10.70 29.77 5.38
C CYS A 482 -9.60 28.81 5.88
N CYS A 483 -9.70 28.34 7.13
CA CYS A 483 -8.74 27.40 7.71
C CYS A 483 -8.74 26.05 6.96
N TYR A 484 -9.90 25.41 6.75
CA TYR A 484 -9.91 24.11 6.07
C TYR A 484 -9.52 24.24 4.59
N MET A 485 -9.85 25.35 3.92
CA MET A 485 -9.35 25.62 2.56
C MET A 485 -7.82 25.72 2.52
N THR A 486 -7.23 26.39 3.53
CA THR A 486 -5.78 26.54 3.65
C THR A 486 -5.09 25.21 3.94
N PHE A 487 -5.59 24.43 4.90
CA PHE A 487 -5.04 23.10 5.20
C PHE A 487 -5.14 22.16 4.00
N PHE A 488 -6.27 22.15 3.30
CA PHE A 488 -6.44 21.37 2.09
C PHE A 488 -5.43 21.79 0.99
N LEU A 489 -5.21 23.09 0.80
CA LEU A 489 -4.20 23.59 -0.15
C LEU A 489 -2.78 23.14 0.22
N ILE A 490 -2.41 23.27 1.49
CA ILE A 490 -1.11 22.82 2.00
C ILE A 490 -0.95 21.32 1.74
N GLY A 491 -1.99 20.52 2.02
CA GLY A 491 -2.02 19.10 1.71
C GLY A 491 -1.80 18.78 0.23
N GLN A 492 -2.46 19.53 -0.67
CA GLN A 492 -2.27 19.37 -2.12
C GLN A 492 -0.84 19.71 -2.57
N ILE A 493 -0.24 20.77 -2.00
CA ILE A 493 1.12 21.19 -2.32
C ILE A 493 2.12 20.13 -1.84
N LEU A 494 1.98 19.66 -0.59
CA LEU A 494 2.84 18.63 -0.02
C LEU A 494 2.71 17.31 -0.77
N TRP A 495 1.49 16.91 -1.12
CA TRP A 495 1.24 15.70 -1.91
C TRP A 495 1.88 15.78 -3.30
N ARG A 496 1.71 16.90 -4.02
CA ARG A 496 2.39 17.11 -5.32
C ARG A 496 3.91 17.12 -5.19
N ARG A 497 4.44 17.69 -4.10
CA ARG A 497 5.88 17.67 -3.80
C ARG A 497 6.38 16.24 -3.60
N ASP A 498 5.65 15.43 -2.82
CA ASP A 498 6.05 14.07 -2.50
C ASP A 498 5.92 13.13 -3.72
N GLN A 499 4.92 13.37 -4.59
CA GLN A 499 4.83 12.74 -5.92
C GLN A 499 6.03 13.09 -6.81
N LYS A 500 6.37 14.38 -6.93
CA LYS A 500 7.52 14.84 -7.73
C LYS A 500 8.87 14.32 -7.23
N ARG A 501 9.01 14.14 -5.91
CA ARG A 501 10.23 13.59 -5.30
C ARG A 501 10.36 12.07 -5.47
N GLY A 502 9.35 11.41 -6.04
CA GLY A 502 9.35 9.96 -6.25
C GLY A 502 9.37 9.16 -4.95
N LEU A 503 9.06 9.78 -3.80
CA LEU A 503 9.06 9.12 -2.48
C LEU A 503 8.09 7.94 -2.44
N TYR A 504 6.96 8.06 -3.14
CA TYR A 504 6.00 6.97 -3.34
C TYR A 504 6.57 5.85 -4.21
N LYS A 505 7.30 6.19 -5.28
CA LYS A 505 7.88 5.19 -6.19
C LYS A 505 9.02 4.42 -5.52
N ARG A 506 9.92 5.14 -4.81
CA ARG A 506 10.99 4.54 -4.01
C ARG A 506 10.47 3.69 -2.85
N SER A 507 9.41 4.12 -2.16
CA SER A 507 8.84 3.31 -1.07
C SER A 507 8.11 2.07 -1.59
N ILE A 508 7.53 2.13 -2.80
CA ILE A 508 6.96 0.97 -3.51
C ILE A 508 8.09 0.03 -3.93
N GLU A 509 9.19 0.52 -4.51
CA GLU A 509 10.33 -0.28 -4.96
C GLU A 509 11.13 -0.87 -3.77
N GLU A 510 11.35 -0.11 -2.68
CA GLU A 510 11.97 -0.60 -1.44
C GLU A 510 11.10 -1.68 -0.77
N GLU A 511 9.77 -1.56 -0.84
CA GLU A 511 8.86 -2.54 -0.26
C GLU A 511 8.51 -3.71 -1.17
N GLU A 512 8.52 -3.60 -2.50
CA GLU A 512 8.50 -4.76 -3.40
C GLU A 512 9.78 -5.57 -3.22
N ASN A 513 10.92 -4.89 -3.03
CA ASN A 513 12.16 -5.53 -2.63
C ASN A 513 12.05 -6.14 -1.23
N GLN A 514 11.43 -5.45 -0.26
CA GLN A 514 11.22 -5.99 1.10
C GLN A 514 10.16 -7.09 1.15
N GLU A 515 9.11 -7.09 0.34
CA GLU A 515 8.10 -8.16 0.22
C GLU A 515 8.65 -9.32 -0.60
N ALA A 516 9.53 -9.09 -1.57
CA ALA A 516 10.29 -10.15 -2.22
C ALA A 516 11.36 -10.74 -1.27
N LEU A 517 11.92 -9.92 -0.37
CA LEU A 517 12.79 -10.38 0.73
C LEU A 517 11.98 -11.11 1.79
N ASP A 518 10.83 -10.58 2.20
CA ASP A 518 9.95 -11.12 3.24
C ASP A 518 9.23 -12.36 2.69
N ALA A 519 8.87 -12.46 1.42
CA ALA A 519 8.40 -13.70 0.79
C ALA A 519 9.54 -14.72 0.56
N LYS A 520 10.80 -14.26 0.60
CA LYS A 520 11.98 -15.14 0.70
C LYS A 520 12.32 -15.50 2.15
N LEU A 521 11.74 -14.83 3.16
CA LEU A 521 12.01 -14.99 4.59
C LEU A 521 10.81 -15.54 5.40
N GLU A 522 9.58 -15.43 4.89
CA GLU A 522 8.37 -16.04 5.40
C GLU A 522 8.37 -17.48 4.90
N GLU A 523 8.55 -18.41 5.83
CA GLU A 523 8.30 -19.83 5.61
C GLU A 523 6.90 -20.01 5.01
N PRO A 524 6.73 -20.81 3.95
CA PRO A 524 5.41 -21.10 3.41
C PRO A 524 4.55 -21.76 4.50
N ASP A 525 3.34 -21.24 4.68
CA ASP A 525 2.30 -21.85 5.52
C ASP A 525 2.11 -23.31 5.05
N SER A 526 2.24 -24.27 5.97
CA SER A 526 2.34 -25.71 5.70
C SER A 526 1.11 -26.34 5.03
N SER A 527 0.09 -25.52 4.75
CA SER A 527 -1.20 -25.92 4.18
C SER A 527 -1.36 -25.64 2.67
N ASP A 528 -0.51 -24.81 2.06
CA ASP A 528 -0.57 -24.49 0.62
C ASP A 528 0.51 -25.20 -0.23
N LEU A 529 1.35 -26.02 0.40
CA LEU A 529 2.31 -26.87 -0.30
C LEU A 529 1.58 -28.06 -0.94
N LYS A 530 1.49 -28.07 -2.27
CA LYS A 530 1.19 -29.30 -3.02
C LYS A 530 2.18 -30.39 -2.55
N PRO A 531 1.72 -31.63 -2.27
CA PRO A 531 2.59 -32.69 -1.79
C PRO A 531 3.65 -32.97 -2.86
N GLY A 532 4.90 -32.59 -2.55
CA GLY A 532 5.99 -32.58 -3.52
C GLY A 532 7.34 -32.33 -2.86
N HIS A 533 7.67 -31.10 -2.48
CA HIS A 533 8.98 -30.74 -1.92
C HIS A 533 8.80 -29.73 -0.78
N GLY A 534 8.93 -30.20 0.46
CA GLY A 534 8.86 -29.37 1.68
C GLY A 534 10.19 -28.67 1.95
N ALA A 535 10.15 -27.42 2.42
CA ALA A 535 11.31 -26.74 2.99
C ALA A 535 11.83 -27.56 4.19
N MET A 536 13.14 -27.69 4.33
CA MET A 536 13.74 -28.47 5.42
C MET A 536 13.72 -27.69 6.74
N GLU A 537 13.39 -28.37 7.84
CA GLU A 537 13.39 -27.81 9.19
C GLU A 537 14.82 -27.75 9.73
N VAL A 538 15.29 -26.55 10.11
CA VAL A 538 16.62 -26.35 10.69
C VAL A 538 16.53 -26.47 12.21
N GLU A 539 17.13 -27.52 12.77
CA GLU A 539 17.18 -27.75 14.23
C GLU A 539 18.44 -27.10 14.82
N GLN A 540 18.26 -26.13 15.73
CA GLN A 540 19.37 -25.61 16.54
C GLN A 540 19.63 -26.57 17.71
N LYS A 541 20.76 -27.28 17.69
CA LYS A 541 21.19 -28.13 18.81
C LYS A 541 22.05 -27.33 19.80
N PRO A 542 21.67 -27.28 21.09
CA PRO A 542 22.39 -26.47 22.08
C PRO A 542 23.78 -27.02 22.41
N GLU A 543 24.01 -28.33 22.23
CA GLU A 543 25.31 -28.97 22.45
C GLU A 543 25.61 -29.96 21.33
N LYS A 544 26.81 -29.89 20.76
CA LYS A 544 27.34 -30.84 19.77
C LYS A 544 28.67 -31.41 20.27
N PRO A 545 28.89 -32.74 20.22
CA PRO A 545 30.17 -33.33 20.60
C PRO A 545 31.32 -32.79 19.74
N ILE A 546 32.48 -32.55 20.36
CA ILE A 546 33.71 -32.19 19.64
C ILE A 546 34.09 -33.37 18.73
N PRO A 547 34.28 -33.14 17.42
CA PRO A 547 34.69 -34.20 16.52
C PRO A 547 36.11 -34.68 16.85
N ALA A 548 36.34 -35.99 16.73
CA ALA A 548 37.66 -36.58 16.92
C ALA A 548 38.39 -36.75 15.58
N ILE A 549 39.73 -36.80 15.64
CA ILE A 549 40.57 -37.18 14.51
C ILE A 549 40.23 -38.61 14.05
N GLN A 550 40.01 -38.80 12.75
CA GLN A 550 39.70 -40.12 12.17
C GLN A 550 40.83 -40.63 11.27
N ASP A 551 41.54 -39.73 10.58
CA ASP A 551 42.73 -40.03 9.77
C ASP A 551 43.94 -39.23 10.31
N PRO A 552 45.17 -39.77 10.31
CA PRO A 552 46.38 -39.05 10.71
C PRO A 552 46.64 -37.72 10.01
N ARG A 553 45.97 -37.43 8.88
CA ARG A 553 46.05 -36.18 8.12
C ARG A 553 44.94 -35.18 8.48
N ASP A 554 44.05 -35.51 9.41
CA ASP A 554 42.98 -34.62 9.86
C ASP A 554 43.51 -33.57 10.85
N ILE A 555 42.80 -32.46 10.96
CA ILE A 555 42.90 -31.52 12.09
C ILE A 555 41.50 -31.26 12.67
N ILE A 556 41.45 -30.83 13.93
CA ILE A 556 40.26 -30.25 14.55
C ILE A 556 40.46 -28.75 14.67
N VAL A 557 39.49 -27.99 14.17
CA VAL A 557 39.50 -26.53 14.15
C VAL A 557 38.40 -26.02 15.06
N ARG A 558 38.74 -25.12 15.98
CA ARG A 558 37.79 -24.29 16.70
C ARG A 558 37.36 -23.15 15.79
N VAL A 559 36.08 -23.14 15.43
CA VAL A 559 35.53 -22.17 14.48
C VAL A 559 35.46 -20.80 15.15
N GLN A 560 36.08 -19.80 14.52
CA GLN A 560 36.01 -18.40 14.97
C GLN A 560 34.88 -17.66 14.26
N ALA A 561 34.69 -17.95 12.99
CA ALA A 561 33.60 -17.41 12.18
C ALA A 561 33.21 -18.41 11.09
N ALA A 562 31.91 -18.50 10.84
CA ALA A 562 31.34 -19.24 9.71
C ALA A 562 30.35 -18.33 8.97
N ALA A 563 30.32 -18.43 7.65
CA ALA A 563 29.40 -17.69 6.80
C ALA A 563 28.26 -18.59 6.30
N VAL A 564 27.35 -17.98 5.55
CA VAL A 564 26.23 -18.66 4.88
C VAL A 564 26.38 -18.38 3.39
N CYS A 565 26.64 -19.42 2.62
CA CYS A 565 26.77 -19.31 1.17
C CYS A 565 25.39 -19.38 0.49
N GLY A 566 25.31 -18.93 -0.76
CA GLY A 566 24.12 -19.10 -1.59
C GLY A 566 23.74 -20.58 -1.81
N SER A 567 24.74 -21.46 -1.90
CA SER A 567 24.55 -22.93 -2.05
C SER A 567 23.99 -23.58 -0.79
N ASP A 568 24.32 -23.09 0.41
CA ASP A 568 23.66 -23.54 1.66
C ASP A 568 22.14 -23.31 1.59
N LEU A 569 21.71 -22.23 0.92
CA LEU A 569 20.29 -21.94 0.72
C LEU A 569 19.63 -22.86 -0.32
N HIS A 570 20.38 -23.48 -1.23
CA HIS A 570 19.82 -24.47 -2.17
C HIS A 570 19.33 -25.70 -1.43
N VAL A 571 20.13 -26.15 -0.46
CA VAL A 571 19.77 -27.20 0.48
C VAL A 571 18.54 -26.77 1.27
N TYR A 572 18.59 -25.64 1.98
CA TYR A 572 17.45 -25.15 2.78
C TYR A 572 16.12 -25.05 1.99
N ARG A 573 16.18 -24.60 0.72
CA ARG A 573 15.01 -24.45 -0.17
C ARG A 573 14.54 -25.75 -0.82
N GLY A 574 15.20 -26.88 -0.57
CA GLY A 574 14.86 -28.18 -1.14
C GLY A 574 15.20 -28.33 -2.63
N ILE A 575 16.12 -27.50 -3.16
CA ILE A 575 16.65 -27.63 -4.51
C ILE A 575 17.64 -28.80 -4.57
N GLU A 576 18.44 -28.96 -3.52
CA GLU A 576 19.38 -30.07 -3.35
C GLU A 576 18.94 -30.97 -2.19
N PRO A 577 19.04 -32.31 -2.34
CA PRO A 577 18.71 -33.23 -1.28
C PRO A 577 19.72 -33.14 -0.12
N CYS A 578 19.24 -33.29 1.13
CA CYS A 578 20.09 -33.39 2.31
C CYS A 578 19.60 -34.48 3.26
N THR A 579 20.55 -35.09 3.97
CA THR A 579 20.29 -36.08 5.02
C THR A 579 20.09 -35.36 6.36
N ALA A 580 19.07 -35.76 7.12
CA ALA A 580 18.82 -35.21 8.45
C ALA A 580 19.99 -35.49 9.41
N GLY A 581 20.35 -34.50 10.23
CA GLY A 581 21.40 -34.62 11.25
C GLY A 581 22.81 -34.18 10.83
N VAL A 582 22.98 -33.75 9.57
CA VAL A 582 24.24 -33.15 9.09
C VAL A 582 24.33 -31.69 9.54
N THR A 583 25.48 -31.29 10.07
CA THR A 583 25.74 -29.88 10.40
C THR A 583 26.12 -29.09 9.16
N MET A 584 25.49 -27.94 8.93
CA MET A 584 25.74 -27.10 7.76
C MET A 584 26.99 -26.21 7.91
N GLY A 585 27.31 -25.47 6.84
CA GLY A 585 28.36 -24.45 6.82
C GLY A 585 29.65 -24.95 6.19
N HIS A 586 29.91 -24.53 4.96
CA HIS A 586 31.16 -24.84 4.26
C HIS A 586 32.13 -23.67 4.17
N GLU A 587 31.72 -22.48 4.63
CA GLU A 587 32.55 -21.28 4.66
C GLU A 587 32.96 -20.97 6.09
N PHE A 588 34.24 -21.14 6.44
CA PHE A 588 34.71 -20.87 7.80
C PHE A 588 36.20 -20.52 7.91
N SER A 589 36.53 -19.86 9.01
CA SER A 589 37.90 -19.63 9.49
C SER A 589 37.96 -19.90 10.99
N GLY A 590 39.12 -20.37 11.45
CA GLY A 590 39.27 -20.78 12.84
C GLY A 590 40.71 -21.02 13.26
N GLU A 591 40.86 -21.63 14.42
CA GLU A 591 42.14 -21.96 15.03
C GLU A 591 42.27 -23.46 15.21
N VAL A 592 43.44 -24.02 14.87
CA VAL A 592 43.73 -25.44 15.04
C VAL A 592 43.85 -25.77 16.53
N VAL A 593 43.06 -26.73 17.02
CA VAL A 593 43.10 -27.18 18.42
C VAL A 593 43.65 -28.60 18.59
N GLU A 594 43.60 -29.41 17.54
CA GLU A 594 44.14 -30.76 17.52
C GLU A 594 44.67 -31.10 16.12
N THR A 595 45.78 -31.84 16.05
CA THR A 595 46.43 -32.23 14.78
C THR A 595 46.69 -33.72 14.72
N GLY A 596 46.43 -34.33 13.57
CA GLY A 596 46.81 -35.72 13.31
C GLY A 596 48.32 -35.88 13.16
N THR A 597 48.82 -37.09 13.38
CA THR A 597 50.27 -37.37 13.44
C THR A 597 50.99 -37.20 12.10
N SER A 598 50.27 -37.07 10.99
CA SER A 598 50.83 -36.91 9.63
C SER A 598 50.68 -35.50 9.06
N VAL A 599 50.10 -34.56 9.81
CA VAL A 599 49.96 -33.13 9.42
C VAL A 599 51.30 -32.41 9.56
N LYS A 600 51.68 -31.59 8.57
CA LYS A 600 53.01 -30.95 8.49
C LYS A 600 52.97 -29.44 8.28
N THR A 601 51.89 -28.90 7.75
CA THR A 601 51.81 -27.50 7.30
C THR A 601 51.23 -26.54 8.34
N VAL A 602 50.46 -27.06 9.31
CA VAL A 602 49.81 -26.29 10.38
C VAL A 602 50.05 -26.95 11.73
N SER A 603 50.09 -26.13 12.79
CA SER A 603 50.27 -26.58 14.18
C SER A 603 49.12 -26.11 15.07
N ILE A 604 48.96 -26.73 16.24
CA ILE A 604 48.00 -26.27 17.26
C ILE A 604 48.25 -24.79 17.58
N GLY A 605 47.19 -23.99 17.60
CA GLY A 605 47.21 -22.53 17.77
C GLY A 605 47.27 -21.73 16.46
N ASP A 606 47.51 -22.38 15.31
CA ASP A 606 47.54 -21.69 14.03
C ASP A 606 46.13 -21.27 13.60
N ARG A 607 46.01 -20.03 13.11
CA ARG A 607 44.81 -19.55 12.43
C ARG A 607 44.81 -20.02 10.98
N ILE A 608 43.67 -20.47 10.49
CA ILE A 608 43.53 -21.01 9.14
C ILE A 608 42.39 -20.37 8.36
N VAL A 609 42.51 -20.44 7.03
CA VAL A 609 41.43 -20.25 6.06
C VAL A 609 41.15 -21.61 5.42
N SER A 610 39.89 -22.01 5.38
CA SER A 610 39.47 -23.26 4.73
C SER A 610 38.65 -22.97 3.48
N PRO A 611 39.01 -23.56 2.34
CA PRO A 611 38.11 -23.77 1.22
C PRO A 611 36.89 -24.61 1.60
N PHE A 612 35.84 -24.51 0.80
CA PHE A 612 34.57 -25.23 1.00
C PHE A 612 34.65 -26.74 0.73
N THR A 613 35.71 -27.21 0.09
CA THR A 613 35.98 -28.63 -0.16
C THR A 613 37.39 -29.06 0.25
N THR A 614 37.54 -30.31 0.67
CA THR A 614 38.83 -30.90 1.02
C THR A 614 39.65 -31.29 -0.21
N SER A 615 40.99 -31.23 -0.10
CA SER A 615 41.91 -31.58 -1.19
C SER A 615 43.03 -32.47 -0.71
N CYS A 616 43.24 -33.63 -1.34
CA CYS A 616 44.26 -34.60 -0.88
C CYS A 616 45.68 -34.27 -1.33
N MET A 617 45.85 -33.40 -2.34
CA MET A 617 47.14 -33.03 -2.94
C MET A 617 47.95 -34.19 -3.57
N GLU A 618 47.37 -35.38 -3.65
CA GLU A 618 48.06 -36.59 -4.12
C GLU A 618 47.45 -37.20 -5.39
N CYS A 619 46.16 -36.98 -5.68
CA CYS A 619 45.50 -37.54 -6.86
C CYS A 619 45.91 -36.83 -8.16
N TYR A 620 45.53 -37.41 -9.30
CA TYR A 620 45.88 -36.87 -10.63
C TYR A 620 45.52 -35.39 -10.76
N PHE A 621 44.28 -35.02 -10.40
CA PHE A 621 43.82 -33.64 -10.53
C PHE A 621 44.59 -32.68 -9.62
N CYS A 622 44.82 -33.04 -8.36
CA CYS A 622 45.53 -32.16 -7.44
C CYS A 622 46.99 -31.94 -7.85
N ARG A 623 47.70 -32.99 -8.33
CA ARG A 623 49.09 -32.86 -8.81
C ARG A 623 49.24 -31.94 -10.01
N ASN A 624 48.16 -31.75 -10.77
CA ASN A 624 48.12 -30.87 -11.93
C ASN A 624 47.49 -29.49 -11.62
N GLY A 625 47.25 -29.16 -10.33
CA GLY A 625 46.70 -27.87 -9.92
C GLY A 625 45.17 -27.75 -10.01
N TYR A 626 44.45 -28.83 -10.30
CA TYR A 626 42.99 -28.86 -10.41
C TYR A 626 42.33 -29.40 -9.13
N SER A 627 42.68 -28.84 -7.98
CA SER A 627 42.22 -29.32 -6.67
C SER A 627 40.70 -29.32 -6.51
N SER A 628 39.97 -28.44 -7.20
CA SER A 628 38.49 -28.42 -7.26
C SER A 628 37.87 -29.70 -7.84
N ARG A 629 38.68 -30.55 -8.50
CA ARG A 629 38.29 -31.87 -9.03
C ARG A 629 39.00 -33.02 -8.32
N CYS A 630 39.45 -32.82 -7.08
CA CYS A 630 40.08 -33.86 -6.29
C CYS A 630 39.19 -35.12 -6.18
N GLU A 631 39.76 -36.30 -6.49
CA GLU A 631 39.07 -37.59 -6.39
C GLU A 631 38.61 -37.94 -4.97
N ASN A 632 39.31 -37.42 -3.96
CA ASN A 632 39.02 -37.61 -2.54
C ASN A 632 38.32 -36.40 -1.90
N SER A 633 37.79 -35.50 -2.73
CA SER A 633 37.14 -34.27 -2.26
C SER A 633 35.89 -34.58 -1.44
N LEU A 634 35.77 -33.91 -0.30
CA LEU A 634 34.57 -33.87 0.52
C LEU A 634 34.11 -32.42 0.67
N LEU A 635 32.82 -32.18 0.47
CA LEU A 635 32.17 -30.90 0.73
C LEU A 635 31.89 -30.80 2.23
N PHE A 636 32.23 -29.67 2.85
CA PHE A 636 31.81 -29.42 4.23
C PHE A 636 30.27 -29.25 4.29
N GLY A 637 29.64 -29.82 5.30
CA GLY A 637 28.19 -29.76 5.46
C GLY A 637 27.41 -30.69 4.54
N CYS A 638 28.00 -31.81 4.13
CA CYS A 638 27.33 -32.90 3.42
C CYS A 638 27.25 -34.17 4.27
N GLU A 639 26.51 -35.18 3.80
CA GLU A 639 26.33 -36.45 4.50
C GLU A 639 27.64 -37.14 4.93
N LYS A 640 28.72 -36.96 4.17
CA LYS A 640 30.02 -37.58 4.45
C LYS A 640 30.92 -36.75 5.36
N LEU A 641 30.63 -35.46 5.52
CA LEU A 641 31.48 -34.53 6.26
C LEU A 641 30.64 -33.37 6.81
N ASP A 642 30.54 -33.32 8.13
CA ASP A 642 29.91 -32.20 8.83
C ASP A 642 30.57 -30.85 8.50
N GLY A 643 29.74 -29.81 8.50
CA GLY A 643 30.15 -28.42 8.31
C GLY A 643 30.53 -27.71 9.60
N ALA A 644 30.87 -26.44 9.43
CA ALA A 644 31.47 -25.56 10.42
C ALA A 644 30.51 -24.57 11.09
N GLN A 645 29.19 -24.68 10.89
CA GLN A 645 28.21 -24.00 11.75
C GLN A 645 28.07 -24.73 13.11
N ALA A 646 29.21 -24.92 13.76
CA ALA A 646 29.39 -25.53 15.08
C ALA A 646 30.67 -24.95 15.72
N GLU A 647 30.86 -25.14 17.03
CA GLU A 647 32.05 -24.64 17.73
C GLU A 647 33.36 -25.28 17.23
N TYR A 648 33.28 -26.54 16.78
CA TYR A 648 34.41 -27.31 16.29
C TYR A 648 34.05 -28.06 15.00
N VAL A 649 35.01 -28.13 14.08
CA VAL A 649 34.88 -28.86 12.82
C VAL A 649 36.13 -29.70 12.56
N ARG A 650 35.93 -30.90 11.99
CA ARG A 650 37.02 -31.75 11.52
C ARG A 650 37.35 -31.40 10.08
N VAL A 651 38.62 -31.17 9.79
CA VAL A 651 39.11 -30.88 8.44
C VAL A 651 40.00 -32.04 7.97
N PRO A 652 39.53 -32.87 7.04
CA PRO A 652 40.34 -33.89 6.40
C PRO A 652 41.42 -33.33 5.48
N PHE A 653 42.51 -34.09 5.33
CA PHE A 653 43.64 -33.75 4.46
C PHE A 653 44.17 -32.33 4.71
N ALA A 654 44.44 -31.99 5.97
CA ALA A 654 44.72 -30.63 6.40
C ALA A 654 45.79 -29.92 5.55
N ASP A 655 46.89 -30.60 5.24
CA ASP A 655 48.00 -30.07 4.45
C ASP A 655 47.63 -29.67 3.02
N GLY A 656 46.56 -30.24 2.48
CA GLY A 656 46.05 -29.90 1.15
C GLY A 656 44.80 -29.04 1.16
N THR A 657 44.06 -29.02 2.27
CA THR A 657 42.80 -28.29 2.39
C THR A 657 43.01 -26.87 2.92
N VAL A 658 43.69 -26.70 4.05
CA VAL A 658 43.72 -25.40 4.74
C VAL A 658 44.99 -24.61 4.46
N LEU A 659 44.86 -23.28 4.53
CA LEU A 659 45.97 -22.35 4.41
C LEU A 659 46.14 -21.62 5.75
N LYS A 660 47.38 -21.47 6.22
CA LYS A 660 47.67 -20.64 7.39
C LYS A 660 47.34 -19.19 7.10
N ALA A 661 46.48 -18.59 7.91
CA ALA A 661 46.11 -17.19 7.78
C ALA A 661 47.29 -16.29 8.21
N PRO A 662 47.64 -15.25 7.42
CA PRO A 662 48.63 -14.26 7.85
C PRO A 662 48.20 -13.58 9.16
N GLU A 663 49.15 -13.27 10.06
CA GLU A 663 48.85 -12.65 11.36
C GLU A 663 48.11 -11.30 11.22
N SER A 664 48.38 -10.55 10.14
CA SER A 664 47.74 -9.27 9.86
C SER A 664 46.33 -9.39 9.29
N LEU A 665 45.86 -10.59 8.94
CA LEU A 665 44.56 -10.76 8.29
C LEU A 665 43.44 -10.73 9.34
N MET A 666 42.54 -9.75 9.19
CA MET A 666 41.33 -9.65 9.99
C MET A 666 40.44 -10.88 9.80
N THR A 667 39.77 -11.32 10.85
CA THR A 667 38.89 -12.52 10.82
C THR A 667 37.82 -12.42 9.74
N ASP A 668 37.17 -11.27 9.58
CA ASP A 668 36.12 -11.09 8.57
C ASP A 668 36.68 -11.22 7.15
N ALA A 669 37.88 -10.70 6.89
CA ALA A 669 38.55 -10.85 5.60
C ALA A 669 39.01 -12.30 5.37
N ALA A 670 39.49 -12.98 6.42
CA ALA A 670 39.84 -14.39 6.36
C ALA A 670 38.63 -15.28 6.01
N LEU A 671 37.43 -14.91 6.45
CA LEU A 671 36.20 -15.60 6.10
C LEU A 671 35.85 -15.46 4.61
N LEU A 672 36.02 -14.27 4.02
CA LEU A 672 35.82 -14.07 2.58
C LEU A 672 36.77 -14.94 1.74
N MET A 673 37.98 -15.19 2.25
CA MET A 673 39.02 -15.96 1.58
C MET A 673 38.75 -17.47 1.52
N GLY A 674 37.73 -17.99 2.21
CA GLY A 674 37.37 -19.40 2.16
C GLY A 674 36.65 -19.79 0.87
N ASP A 675 35.77 -18.92 0.34
CA ASP A 675 35.01 -19.21 -0.87
C ASP A 675 34.83 -17.95 -1.72
N ILE A 676 34.03 -16.99 -1.21
CA ILE A 676 33.49 -15.93 -2.07
C ILE A 676 34.53 -15.05 -2.75
N TRP A 677 35.67 -14.76 -2.08
CA TRP A 677 36.75 -13.98 -2.68
C TRP A 677 37.54 -14.80 -3.70
N PRO A 678 38.10 -15.99 -3.38
CA PRO A 678 38.73 -16.86 -4.37
C PRO A 678 37.84 -17.15 -5.58
N THR A 679 36.54 -17.39 -5.39
CA THR A 679 35.60 -17.68 -6.48
C THR A 679 35.41 -16.46 -7.38
N GLY A 680 35.22 -15.27 -6.81
CA GLY A 680 35.14 -14.02 -7.58
C GLY A 680 36.45 -13.69 -8.30
N PHE A 681 37.58 -13.86 -7.60
CA PHE A 681 38.92 -13.68 -8.17
C PHE A 681 39.17 -14.63 -9.34
N PHE A 682 38.85 -15.92 -9.17
CA PHE A 682 39.00 -16.93 -10.21
C PHE A 682 38.13 -16.60 -11.43
N GLY A 683 36.88 -16.19 -11.23
CA GLY A 683 36.00 -15.76 -12.32
C GLY A 683 36.62 -14.64 -13.17
N ALA A 684 37.15 -13.60 -12.52
CA ALA A 684 37.81 -12.49 -13.21
C ALA A 684 39.17 -12.87 -13.82
N SER A 685 40.00 -13.64 -13.11
CA SER A 685 41.31 -14.10 -13.59
C SER A 685 41.17 -15.01 -14.81
N ASN A 686 40.22 -15.95 -14.77
CA ASN A 686 39.95 -16.86 -15.87
C ASN A 686 39.45 -16.09 -17.11
N ALA A 687 38.57 -15.10 -16.94
CA ALA A 687 38.15 -14.23 -18.04
C ALA A 687 39.36 -13.52 -18.68
N ARG A 688 40.30 -13.01 -17.85
CA ARG A 688 41.51 -12.34 -18.32
C ARG A 688 42.47 -13.26 -19.05
N GLU A 689 42.70 -14.45 -18.52
CA GLU A 689 43.56 -15.45 -19.16
C GLU A 689 42.98 -15.93 -20.50
N MET A 690 41.67 -16.20 -20.56
CA MET A 690 41.00 -16.63 -21.79
C MET A 690 40.99 -15.55 -22.87
N LEU A 691 40.84 -14.27 -22.50
CA LEU A 691 40.86 -13.17 -23.45
C LEU A 691 42.28 -12.88 -23.99
N GLY A 692 43.30 -13.18 -23.18
CA GLY A 692 44.69 -12.75 -23.38
C GLY A 692 45.03 -11.57 -22.47
N PRO A 693 45.96 -11.71 -21.50
CA PRO A 693 46.31 -10.64 -20.56
C PRO A 693 46.77 -9.34 -21.23
N GLU A 694 47.39 -9.44 -22.41
CA GLU A 694 47.83 -8.31 -23.23
C GLU A 694 46.68 -7.50 -23.84
N ARG A 695 45.50 -8.11 -24.00
CA ARG A 695 44.29 -7.46 -24.54
C ARG A 695 43.41 -6.85 -23.45
N TRP A 696 43.66 -7.21 -22.19
CA TRP A 696 42.80 -6.82 -21.07
C TRP A 696 42.71 -5.31 -20.85
N ALA A 697 43.82 -4.60 -21.02
CA ALA A 697 43.87 -3.15 -20.83
C ALA A 697 42.89 -2.38 -21.75
N ASP A 698 42.62 -2.91 -22.94
CA ASP A 698 41.68 -2.33 -23.91
C ASP A 698 40.26 -2.91 -23.83
N ALA A 699 40.04 -3.90 -22.95
CA ALA A 699 38.81 -4.68 -22.90
C ALA A 699 37.65 -3.92 -22.23
N VAL A 700 36.44 -4.17 -22.74
CA VAL A 700 35.18 -3.87 -22.05
C VAL A 700 34.71 -5.12 -21.33
N VAL A 701 34.71 -5.07 -19.99
CA VAL A 701 34.36 -6.17 -19.10
C VAL A 701 32.97 -5.94 -18.52
N VAL A 702 32.14 -6.99 -18.45
CA VAL A 702 30.82 -6.95 -17.82
C VAL A 702 30.76 -7.96 -16.69
N VAL A 703 30.36 -7.54 -15.49
CA VAL A 703 30.08 -8.42 -14.35
C VAL A 703 28.57 -8.54 -14.19
N ILE A 704 28.03 -9.75 -14.27
CA ILE A 704 26.60 -10.05 -14.14
C ILE A 704 26.34 -10.74 -12.80
N GLY A 705 25.54 -10.09 -11.96
CA GLY A 705 25.28 -10.48 -10.58
C GLY A 705 26.23 -9.80 -9.61
N LEU A 706 25.70 -8.99 -8.69
CA LEU A 706 26.45 -8.20 -7.71
C LEU A 706 26.17 -8.67 -6.27
N GLY A 707 25.98 -9.98 -6.09
CA GLY A 707 26.05 -10.62 -4.78
C GLY A 707 27.47 -10.59 -4.19
N PRO A 708 27.72 -11.22 -3.03
CA PRO A 708 29.03 -11.20 -2.38
C PRO A 708 30.18 -11.64 -3.31
N VAL A 709 30.02 -12.76 -4.02
CA VAL A 709 30.99 -13.26 -5.02
C VAL A 709 31.14 -12.26 -6.18
N GLY A 710 30.01 -11.71 -6.65
CA GLY A 710 29.99 -10.76 -7.76
C GLY A 710 30.70 -9.45 -7.45
N LEU A 711 30.60 -8.95 -6.23
CA LEU A 711 31.35 -7.79 -5.76
C LEU A 711 32.85 -8.08 -5.65
N CYS A 712 33.24 -9.27 -5.20
CA CYS A 712 34.65 -9.69 -5.20
C CYS A 712 35.21 -9.82 -6.63
N ALA A 713 34.40 -10.36 -7.55
CA ALA A 713 34.73 -10.43 -8.97
C ALA A 713 34.86 -9.03 -9.59
N LEU A 714 33.97 -8.10 -9.23
CA LEU A 714 34.03 -6.72 -9.68
C LEU A 714 35.29 -6.01 -9.19
N ILE A 715 35.62 -6.13 -7.90
CA ILE A 715 36.84 -5.53 -7.33
C ILE A 715 38.07 -6.09 -8.04
N THR A 716 38.13 -7.41 -8.25
CA THR A 716 39.23 -8.06 -8.97
C THR A 716 39.32 -7.56 -10.42
N ALA A 717 38.19 -7.46 -11.12
CA ALA A 717 38.15 -6.97 -12.49
C ALA A 717 38.64 -5.52 -12.59
N LEU A 718 38.24 -4.66 -11.64
CA LEU A 718 38.69 -3.26 -11.55
C LEU A 718 40.18 -3.17 -11.25
N GLU A 719 40.72 -4.02 -10.37
CA GLU A 719 42.15 -4.06 -10.04
C GLU A 719 43.02 -4.41 -11.26
N TYR A 720 42.54 -5.29 -12.14
CA TYR A 720 43.18 -5.56 -13.42
C TYR A 720 43.10 -4.40 -14.42
N SER A 721 42.40 -3.31 -14.10
CA SER A 721 42.38 -2.05 -14.85
C SER A 721 42.05 -2.19 -16.35
N PRO A 722 40.93 -2.84 -16.73
CA PRO A 722 40.47 -2.83 -18.11
C PRO A 722 39.98 -1.44 -18.52
N ARG A 723 39.82 -1.20 -19.82
CA ARG A 723 39.34 0.09 -20.35
C ARG A 723 38.00 0.51 -19.74
N LYS A 724 37.09 -0.45 -19.53
CA LYS A 724 35.77 -0.18 -18.95
C LYS A 724 35.22 -1.42 -18.24
N VAL A 725 34.59 -1.21 -17.09
CA VAL A 725 33.82 -2.25 -16.39
C VAL A 725 32.36 -1.82 -16.28
N PHE A 726 31.47 -2.69 -16.73
CA PHE A 726 30.03 -2.61 -16.48
C PHE A 726 29.62 -3.60 -15.39
N ALA A 727 28.66 -3.20 -14.57
CA ALA A 727 28.12 -4.00 -13.48
C ALA A 727 26.60 -4.13 -13.64
N ILE A 728 26.09 -5.36 -13.73
CA ILE A 728 24.68 -5.67 -14.00
C ILE A 728 24.08 -6.42 -12.80
N ASP A 729 23.00 -5.89 -12.24
CA ASP A 729 22.17 -6.53 -11.21
C ASP A 729 20.74 -5.97 -11.28
N GLY A 730 19.77 -6.61 -10.62
CA GLY A 730 18.40 -6.10 -10.48
C GLY A 730 18.18 -5.27 -9.21
N VAL A 731 19.12 -5.33 -8.25
CA VAL A 731 18.99 -4.69 -6.94
C VAL A 731 19.76 -3.37 -6.90
N GLU A 732 19.03 -2.27 -6.76
CA GLU A 732 19.56 -0.90 -6.82
C GLU A 732 20.65 -0.62 -5.77
N SER A 733 20.55 -1.18 -4.56
CA SER A 733 21.58 -0.98 -3.53
C SER A 733 22.93 -1.61 -3.90
N ARG A 734 22.92 -2.73 -4.63
CA ARG A 734 24.12 -3.40 -5.13
C ARG A 734 24.72 -2.65 -6.30
N LEU A 735 23.86 -2.15 -7.20
CA LEU A 735 24.27 -1.26 -8.29
C LEU A 735 24.97 -0.03 -7.70
N LYS A 736 24.36 0.65 -6.73
CA LYS A 736 24.98 1.81 -6.08
C LYS A 736 26.36 1.48 -5.49
N LEU A 737 26.50 0.35 -4.79
CA LEU A 737 27.79 -0.07 -4.26
C LEU A 737 28.83 -0.33 -5.38
N ALA A 738 28.42 -0.96 -6.48
CA ALA A 738 29.29 -1.16 -7.63
C ALA A 738 29.70 0.17 -8.32
N ALA A 739 28.80 1.15 -8.37
CA ALA A 739 29.12 2.50 -8.84
C ALA A 739 30.13 3.20 -7.93
N ASP A 740 29.95 3.10 -6.61
CA ASP A 740 30.88 3.65 -5.62
C ASP A 740 32.28 3.00 -5.71
N LEU A 741 32.36 1.73 -6.14
CA LEU A 741 33.61 1.01 -6.42
C LEU A 741 34.25 1.39 -7.77
N GLY A 742 33.53 2.09 -8.66
CA GLY A 742 34.07 2.61 -9.93
C GLY A 742 33.55 1.92 -11.20
N ALA A 743 32.54 1.04 -11.09
CA ALA A 743 31.89 0.42 -12.25
C ALA A 743 30.80 1.31 -12.86
N GLU A 744 30.52 1.16 -14.15
CA GLU A 744 29.30 1.72 -14.73
C GLU A 744 28.14 0.72 -14.59
N THR A 745 27.09 1.12 -13.90
CA THR A 745 26.02 0.20 -13.52
C THR A 745 24.88 0.20 -14.53
N LEU A 746 24.38 -0.98 -14.88
CA LEU A 746 23.21 -1.15 -15.73
C LEU A 746 22.17 -1.99 -14.98
N ASN A 747 20.92 -1.52 -14.91
CA ASN A 747 19.88 -2.24 -14.21
C ASN A 747 19.31 -3.35 -15.12
N PHE A 748 19.31 -4.59 -14.61
CA PHE A 748 18.79 -5.75 -15.35
C PHE A 748 17.33 -5.58 -15.79
N HIS A 749 16.52 -4.84 -15.02
CA HIS A 749 15.10 -4.59 -15.30
C HIS A 749 14.85 -3.64 -16.48
N ASP A 750 15.87 -2.90 -16.93
CA ASP A 750 15.77 -2.06 -18.13
C ASP A 750 15.78 -2.89 -19.44
N GLY A 751 16.09 -4.19 -19.32
CA GLY A 751 16.06 -5.17 -20.38
C GLY A 751 17.35 -5.24 -21.21
N THR A 752 17.62 -6.42 -21.78
CA THR A 752 18.86 -6.73 -22.53
C THR A 752 19.13 -5.75 -23.67
N ALA A 753 18.10 -5.29 -24.37
CA ALA A 753 18.26 -4.32 -25.45
C ALA A 753 18.83 -2.97 -24.98
N ALA A 754 18.50 -2.52 -23.77
CA ALA A 754 19.06 -1.29 -23.21
C ALA A 754 20.53 -1.46 -22.81
N MET A 755 20.84 -2.59 -22.17
CA MET A 755 22.21 -2.95 -21.79
C MET A 755 23.12 -3.09 -23.02
N LEU A 756 22.64 -3.79 -24.04
CA LEU A 756 23.36 -3.99 -25.31
C LEU A 756 23.61 -2.66 -26.01
N ARG A 757 22.60 -1.78 -26.10
CA ARG A 757 22.79 -0.43 -26.67
C ARG A 757 23.93 0.32 -25.97
N ARG A 758 23.95 0.31 -24.65
CA ARG A 758 24.97 1.03 -23.89
C ARG A 758 26.37 0.44 -24.06
N ILE A 759 26.47 -0.88 -24.08
CA ILE A 759 27.74 -1.58 -24.35
C ILE A 759 28.20 -1.30 -25.80
N HIS A 760 27.29 -1.30 -26.78
CA HIS A 760 27.58 -0.95 -28.16
C HIS A 760 28.10 0.47 -28.34
N GLU A 761 27.56 1.45 -27.61
CA GLU A 761 28.07 2.83 -27.64
C GLU A 761 29.55 2.93 -27.23
N VAL A 762 29.99 2.13 -26.25
CA VAL A 762 31.37 2.13 -25.76
C VAL A 762 32.30 1.24 -26.59
N THR A 763 31.74 0.24 -27.26
CA THR A 763 32.48 -0.79 -28.01
C THR A 763 32.44 -0.61 -29.53
N GLU A 764 31.85 0.48 -30.01
CA GLU A 764 31.64 0.76 -31.44
C GLU A 764 30.78 -0.33 -32.13
N GLY A 765 29.76 -0.81 -31.42
CA GLY A 765 28.79 -1.79 -31.92
C GLY A 765 29.25 -3.25 -31.84
N ARG A 766 30.40 -3.54 -31.20
CA ARG A 766 30.97 -4.89 -31.17
C ARG A 766 30.36 -5.80 -30.09
N GLY A 767 30.03 -5.26 -28.91
CA GLY A 767 29.68 -6.05 -27.72
C GLY A 767 30.85 -6.16 -26.72
N ALA A 768 30.63 -6.81 -25.58
CA ALA A 768 31.60 -6.92 -24.50
C ALA A 768 32.73 -7.92 -24.82
N ASP A 769 33.97 -7.58 -24.46
CA ASP A 769 35.14 -8.43 -24.67
C ASP A 769 35.18 -9.62 -23.70
N ALA A 770 34.81 -9.37 -22.45
CA ALA A 770 34.78 -10.37 -21.40
C ALA A 770 33.56 -10.19 -20.51
N ILE A 771 32.92 -11.30 -20.14
CA ILE A 771 31.79 -11.32 -19.22
C ILE A 771 32.09 -12.28 -18.08
N ILE A 772 31.84 -11.82 -16.87
CA ILE A 772 31.95 -12.61 -15.64
C ILE A 772 30.53 -12.83 -15.12
N GLU A 773 30.04 -14.06 -15.20
CA GLU A 773 28.68 -14.44 -14.81
C GLU A 773 28.71 -15.15 -13.46
N VAL A 774 27.96 -14.62 -12.48
CA VAL A 774 28.05 -15.02 -11.07
C VAL A 774 26.67 -15.31 -10.46
N VAL A 775 25.64 -15.50 -11.29
CA VAL A 775 24.25 -15.73 -10.84
C VAL A 775 23.87 -17.21 -10.97
N GLY A 776 24.26 -17.89 -12.04
CA GLY A 776 23.93 -19.31 -12.25
C GLY A 776 22.49 -19.56 -12.72
N LEU A 777 21.78 -18.52 -13.17
CA LEU A 777 20.41 -18.62 -13.67
C LEU A 777 20.35 -18.48 -15.19
N LYS A 778 19.42 -19.21 -15.81
CA LYS A 778 19.20 -19.22 -17.25
C LYS A 778 19.09 -17.81 -17.88
N PRO A 779 18.35 -16.83 -17.32
CA PRO A 779 18.27 -15.48 -17.89
C PRO A 779 19.59 -14.69 -17.80
N ALA A 780 20.37 -14.90 -16.74
CA ALA A 780 21.67 -14.25 -16.58
C ALA A 780 22.68 -14.79 -17.60
N MET A 781 22.69 -16.12 -17.79
CA MET A 781 23.53 -16.76 -18.80
C MET A 781 23.12 -16.36 -20.24
N GLN A 782 21.82 -16.24 -20.52
CA GLN A 782 21.36 -15.74 -21.83
C GLN A 782 21.83 -14.30 -22.04
N THR A 783 21.70 -13.45 -21.02
CA THR A 783 22.18 -12.07 -21.08
C THR A 783 23.69 -12.01 -21.31
N ALA A 784 24.47 -12.88 -20.66
CA ALA A 784 25.91 -12.98 -20.94
C ALA A 784 26.14 -13.30 -22.43
N PHE A 785 25.43 -14.29 -22.97
CA PHE A 785 25.55 -14.66 -24.38
C PHE A 785 25.13 -13.52 -25.34
N ASP A 786 24.04 -12.83 -25.06
CA ASP A 786 23.54 -11.73 -25.90
C ASP A 786 24.47 -10.50 -25.91
N LEU A 787 25.25 -10.30 -24.84
CA LEU A 787 26.11 -9.13 -24.67
C LEU A 787 27.55 -9.37 -25.14
N VAL A 788 28.00 -10.62 -25.25
CA VAL A 788 29.39 -10.92 -25.62
C VAL A 788 29.58 -10.69 -27.12
N ARG A 789 30.73 -10.11 -27.49
CA ARG A 789 31.07 -9.98 -28.91
C ARG A 789 31.55 -11.31 -29.51
N PRO A 790 31.53 -11.46 -30.85
CA PRO A 790 32.29 -12.53 -31.51
C PRO A 790 33.74 -12.53 -31.07
N TRP A 791 34.30 -13.71 -30.76
CA TRP A 791 35.63 -13.89 -30.15
C TRP A 791 35.80 -13.21 -28.77
N GLY A 792 34.72 -12.97 -28.05
CA GLY A 792 34.75 -12.58 -26.63
C GLY A 792 34.75 -13.81 -25.72
N VAL A 793 34.82 -13.58 -24.41
CA VAL A 793 34.88 -14.65 -23.41
C VAL A 793 33.78 -14.52 -22.37
N ILE A 794 33.19 -15.64 -21.97
CA ILE A 794 32.27 -15.73 -20.82
C ILE A 794 32.92 -16.64 -19.78
N SER A 795 33.27 -16.08 -18.63
CA SER A 795 33.75 -16.79 -17.45
C SER A 795 32.59 -16.92 -16.46
N SER A 796 31.93 -18.08 -16.48
CA SER A 796 30.79 -18.35 -15.62
C SER A 796 31.23 -19.14 -14.39
N VAL A 797 31.05 -18.55 -13.21
CA VAL A 797 31.28 -19.20 -11.91
C VAL A 797 29.98 -19.34 -11.10
N GLY A 798 28.84 -18.93 -11.66
CA GLY A 798 27.52 -19.23 -11.11
C GLY A 798 27.19 -20.73 -11.13
N VAL A 799 26.45 -21.19 -10.13
CA VAL A 799 26.02 -22.60 -10.01
C VAL A 799 24.76 -22.83 -10.85
N HIS A 800 24.92 -23.36 -12.06
CA HIS A 800 23.81 -23.64 -12.98
C HIS A 800 23.13 -24.97 -12.64
N SER A 801 21.82 -24.93 -12.37
CA SER A 801 20.98 -26.13 -12.11
C SER A 801 19.98 -26.42 -13.23
N GLN A 802 19.91 -25.56 -14.25
CA GLN A 802 19.00 -25.66 -15.39
C GLN A 802 19.79 -25.86 -16.69
N GLU A 803 19.09 -26.23 -17.76
CA GLU A 803 19.68 -26.27 -19.10
C GLU A 803 20.22 -24.89 -19.51
N LEU A 804 21.41 -24.89 -20.11
CA LEU A 804 22.01 -23.70 -20.70
C LEU A 804 21.10 -23.15 -21.81
N PRO A 805 21.03 -21.82 -21.97
CA PRO A 805 19.99 -21.21 -22.79
C PRO A 805 20.33 -21.11 -24.29
N PHE A 806 21.52 -21.50 -24.70
CA PHE A 806 21.99 -21.48 -26.08
C PHE A 806 22.26 -22.89 -26.60
N THR A 807 22.15 -23.03 -27.92
CA THR A 807 22.41 -24.23 -28.70
C THR A 807 23.79 -24.16 -29.36
N GLY A 808 24.26 -25.29 -29.89
CA GLY A 808 25.51 -25.30 -30.66
C GLY A 808 25.44 -24.46 -31.95
N ALA A 809 24.24 -24.18 -32.47
CA ALA A 809 24.07 -23.35 -33.67
C ALA A 809 24.33 -21.87 -33.37
N ASP A 810 23.93 -21.41 -32.19
CA ASP A 810 24.11 -20.02 -31.76
C ASP A 810 25.60 -19.63 -31.65
N GLY A 811 26.50 -20.61 -31.47
CA GLY A 811 27.95 -20.38 -31.47
C GLY A 811 28.57 -20.06 -32.84
N TYR A 812 27.78 -20.10 -33.92
CA TYR A 812 28.21 -19.75 -35.29
C TYR A 812 27.67 -18.39 -35.77
N GLU A 813 26.73 -17.80 -35.04
CA GLU A 813 26.23 -16.43 -35.28
C GLU A 813 27.17 -15.40 -34.63
#